data_AF-A0A1H3B192-F1
#
_entry.id   AF-A0A1H3B192-F1
#
_cell.length_a   1.000
_cell.length_b   1.000
_cell.length_c   1.000
_cell.angle_alpha   90.00
_cell.angle_beta   90.00
_cell.angle_gamma   90.00
#
_symmetry.space_group_name_H-M   'P 1'
#
loop_
_entity.id
_entity.type
_entity.pdbx_description
1 polymer ?
#
loop_
_entity_poly.entity_id
_entity_poly.type
_entity_poly.pdbx_seq_one_letter_code
_entity_poly.pdbx_strand_id
1 'polypeptide(L)'
;MRARTVWITLMIIVQLQCIVGVPMAQAAGEDTALSSKEKQRLASFIEEQMDEGKIPGLSVVVVKGDQAVYKKGFGQMDIESKKPVTNKTLFEIGSNSKAYTAAAIYQLAEKGRIDLDKPVSHYLPWFQMRYEGEYQGKKVKKNVDITINQLLHHTSGIPFHTIAKIPVAKDKKALERTVRTLVNQKLDSYPGEKFSYATINYDVLGLVIQKVTHQSFEGYAEKHLVDAFQLNNTYLTREKASRQGMSTGYKISYLQPRAYNAPMYRGNTPAGYFISNADDMEKWLQIQMGIASLKQADKKAIQRTHTADRSVAPDKDGSSYAAGWQSYQNGAGEYSHDGSNPNFSSFIVFRPKEKVGVAVLANLNSTYTHTIGQGIVDILQGKDPKKNTGDIYKSIDSFSFTVILLIIPFICATLTFIGIALRQLFKKQRSLEKRISKVLNVPLFSWLFVLVAGYGLYQIPAVFFSGLSWEFIRVWAPASLPVAVITVFTAIVLFCLYLTFTTIFPAQKEKSFFPLMVLSITSGFGNALIIFIVNEALNRTDQSGSNLFFYFVLGVMVYVLAQKVVRTKLIQLTNTIIYEKRMDLINKILNTPYERIEQMETEKVQTTLNNDTEAISNHAGSLITGLTDSITLICCLVYLGIINIYGLLISIGVILIAAGLYYVAGRSADKLWEQTRNIQNIFFKYLNDLVGGYKELSIGKTKRDQFKGDMQESCLEYKEKRILGGLKFANVFIVGELLFTFVIGAVTFLFPLLFEGGQSESLRSYVFVFLYMTGPINSILNTIPNAVQMKISWKRILDFSNYITELGREPYKGEVLALPSPELKLDLRAVEYEYQGENGEAFRVGPIQCRFTSGEIVFITGGNGSGKSTLAKLITGLYSPVHGEIMMNDQPISPEELGELFSAIYSDYYLFTKMYGIDHQSKQATIDHYLKKLRIDEKLHIENGIFSTTKLSTGQRKRLALLLSYLDEKPIYLFDEWAADQDPEFRRFFYEELLPEFKEKGKCVIAITHDDRYFHLADKVIKMENGQVVEESQANKVPSNY
;
A
#
# COMPACT_ATOMS: atom_id res chain seq x y z
N MET A 1 44.33 -8.12 14.40
CA MET A 1 45.56 -7.29 14.26
C MET A 1 46.18 -7.64 12.91
N ARG A 2 46.62 -6.76 12.01
CA ARG A 2 46.91 -5.33 12.06
C ARG A 2 46.96 -4.82 10.61
N ALA A 3 46.31 -3.68 10.37
CA ALA A 3 46.83 -2.52 9.65
C ALA A 3 48.03 -2.73 8.70
N ARG A 4 47.81 -2.49 7.39
CA ARG A 4 48.64 -1.65 6.48
C ARG A 4 48.42 -2.02 5.01
N THR A 5 47.34 -1.54 4.38
CA THR A 5 47.27 -1.45 2.91
C THR A 5 46.22 -0.45 2.41
N VAL A 6 46.22 0.78 2.95
CA VAL A 6 45.40 1.90 2.39
C VAL A 6 46.17 3.23 2.33
N TRP A 7 47.48 3.24 2.61
CA TRP A 7 48.26 4.48 2.80
C TRP A 7 49.37 4.73 1.75
N ILE A 8 49.32 4.12 0.56
CA ILE A 8 50.36 4.33 -0.48
C ILE A 8 49.82 4.95 -1.78
N THR A 9 48.50 5.06 -1.96
CA THR A 9 47.92 5.68 -3.17
C THR A 9 47.61 7.19 -3.00
N LEU A 10 47.89 7.76 -1.82
CA LEU A 10 47.51 9.14 -1.45
C LEU A 10 48.69 10.12 -1.30
N MET A 11 49.88 9.77 -1.78
CA MET A 11 51.10 10.55 -1.52
C MET A 11 51.93 10.91 -2.76
N ILE A 12 51.30 11.07 -3.94
CA ILE A 12 51.99 11.46 -5.20
C ILE A 12 51.40 12.72 -5.89
N ILE A 13 50.43 13.45 -5.29
CA ILE A 13 49.84 14.65 -5.94
C ILE A 13 50.04 15.93 -5.10
N VAL A 14 51.19 16.09 -4.46
CA VAL A 14 51.66 17.41 -3.98
C VAL A 14 53.18 17.49 -4.18
N GLN A 15 53.61 18.52 -4.91
CA GLN A 15 54.99 18.95 -5.25
C GLN A 15 55.67 18.31 -6.48
N LEU A 16 55.55 18.97 -7.65
CA LEU A 16 56.67 19.73 -8.23
C LEU A 16 56.18 20.63 -9.39
N GLN A 17 56.54 21.91 -9.27
CA GLN A 17 56.35 22.97 -10.27
C GLN A 17 57.40 22.87 -11.39
N CYS A 18 57.19 23.70 -12.43
CA CYS A 18 58.15 24.19 -13.44
C CYS A 18 58.37 23.24 -14.64
N ILE A 19 58.20 23.59 -15.92
CA ILE A 19 58.14 24.84 -16.70
C ILE A 19 57.33 24.55 -17.97
N VAL A 20 56.28 25.32 -18.25
CA VAL A 20 55.85 25.62 -19.63
C VAL A 20 55.41 27.07 -19.64
N GLY A 21 56.12 27.89 -20.42
CA GLY A 21 55.91 29.33 -20.53
C GLY A 21 54.50 29.66 -20.98
N VAL A 22 53.78 30.38 -20.12
CA VAL A 22 52.57 31.11 -20.48
C VAL A 22 53.01 32.34 -21.27
N PRO A 23 52.54 32.57 -22.51
CA PRO A 23 52.66 33.89 -23.10
C PRO A 23 51.84 34.84 -22.24
N MET A 24 52.48 35.88 -21.69
CA MET A 24 51.79 37.03 -21.12
C MET A 24 50.78 37.53 -22.15
N ALA A 25 49.50 37.24 -21.91
CA ALA A 25 48.42 37.86 -22.63
C ALA A 25 48.48 39.36 -22.28
N GLN A 26 48.87 40.12 -23.29
CA GLN A 26 48.71 41.55 -23.42
C GLN A 26 47.42 42.01 -22.75
N ALA A 27 47.51 43.09 -21.96
CA ALA A 27 46.36 43.84 -21.48
C ALA A 27 45.41 44.10 -22.66
N ALA A 28 44.30 43.36 -22.70
CA ALA A 28 43.22 43.59 -23.64
C ALA A 28 42.57 44.92 -23.24
N GLY A 29 42.55 45.85 -24.20
CA GLY A 29 41.81 47.09 -24.06
C GLY A 29 40.32 46.83 -23.79
N GLU A 30 39.61 47.90 -23.44
CA GLU A 30 38.17 47.95 -23.24
C GLU A 30 37.40 47.50 -24.50
N ASP A 31 37.33 46.18 -24.76
CA ASP A 31 36.37 45.62 -25.69
C ASP A 31 35.03 45.50 -24.97
N THR A 32 34.16 46.48 -25.22
CA THR A 32 32.79 46.52 -24.73
C THR A 32 31.89 45.46 -25.39
N ALA A 33 32.36 44.77 -26.44
CA ALA A 33 31.59 43.75 -27.16
C ALA A 33 31.83 42.33 -26.64
N LEU A 34 30.75 41.53 -26.51
CA LEU A 34 30.86 40.10 -26.21
C LEU A 34 31.55 39.34 -27.35
N SER A 35 32.50 38.46 -27.01
CA SER A 35 33.17 37.58 -27.97
C SER A 35 32.18 36.61 -28.62
N SER A 36 32.50 36.11 -29.81
CA SER A 36 31.68 35.10 -30.50
C SER A 36 31.46 33.85 -29.65
N LYS A 37 32.46 33.44 -28.86
CA LYS A 37 32.39 32.30 -27.94
C LYS A 37 31.41 32.54 -26.80
N GLU A 38 31.40 33.74 -26.21
CA GLU A 38 30.44 34.11 -25.17
C GLU A 38 29.01 34.18 -25.73
N LYS A 39 28.81 34.79 -26.91
CA LYS A 39 27.49 34.84 -27.56
C LYS A 39 26.94 33.45 -27.86
N GLN A 40 27.81 32.52 -28.27
CA GLN A 40 27.44 31.12 -28.49
C GLN A 40 27.11 30.42 -27.17
N ARG A 41 27.93 30.61 -26.12
CA ARG A 41 27.67 30.08 -24.77
C ARG A 41 26.31 30.55 -24.23
N LEU A 42 26.00 31.84 -24.37
CA LEU A 42 24.71 32.40 -23.99
C LEU A 42 23.57 31.77 -24.79
N ALA A 43 23.70 31.66 -26.12
CA ALA A 43 22.67 31.08 -26.97
C ALA A 43 22.37 29.62 -26.59
N SER A 44 23.41 28.79 -26.42
CA SER A 44 23.24 27.39 -26.03
C SER A 44 22.61 27.23 -24.65
N PHE A 45 23.01 28.05 -23.67
CA PHE A 45 22.40 28.05 -22.35
C PHE A 45 20.92 28.45 -22.40
N ILE A 46 20.58 29.50 -23.16
CA ILE A 46 19.18 29.95 -23.33
C ILE A 46 18.34 28.84 -23.98
N GLU A 47 18.83 28.23 -25.06
CA GLU A 47 18.13 27.15 -25.78
C GLU A 47 17.90 25.92 -24.89
N GLU A 48 18.92 25.50 -24.13
CA GLU A 48 18.79 24.42 -23.14
C GLU A 48 17.69 24.72 -22.12
N GLN A 49 17.70 25.92 -21.55
CA GLN A 49 16.69 26.34 -20.56
C GLN A 49 15.29 26.50 -21.17
N MET A 50 15.17 26.92 -22.43
CA MET A 50 13.90 26.95 -23.15
C MET A 50 13.34 25.54 -23.36
N ASP A 51 14.18 24.58 -23.75
CA ASP A 51 13.79 23.19 -23.97
C ASP A 51 13.36 22.48 -22.68
N GLU A 52 14.08 22.75 -21.58
CA GLU A 52 13.73 22.29 -20.24
C GLU A 52 12.42 22.91 -19.74
N GLY A 53 12.26 24.23 -19.90
CA GLY A 53 11.06 24.98 -19.52
C GLY A 53 9.86 24.80 -20.45
N LYS A 54 10.05 24.17 -21.62
CA LYS A 54 9.06 24.10 -22.71
C LYS A 54 8.55 25.46 -23.15
N ILE A 55 9.41 26.48 -23.12
CA ILE A 55 9.10 27.86 -23.51
C ILE A 55 9.06 27.95 -25.05
N PRO A 56 7.91 28.25 -25.68
CA PRO A 56 7.82 28.31 -27.14
C PRO A 56 8.65 29.42 -27.77
N GLY A 57 8.65 30.60 -27.16
CA GLY A 57 9.36 31.77 -27.66
C GLY A 57 9.76 32.74 -26.56
N LEU A 58 10.97 33.28 -26.70
CA LEU A 58 11.55 34.23 -25.75
C LEU A 58 12.41 35.28 -26.43
N SER A 59 12.50 36.47 -25.85
CA SER A 59 13.39 37.55 -26.28
C SER A 59 14.30 37.96 -25.13
N VAL A 60 15.58 38.17 -25.44
CA VAL A 60 16.62 38.53 -24.46
C VAL A 60 17.34 39.78 -24.92
N VAL A 61 17.58 40.70 -23.99
CA VAL A 61 18.48 41.84 -24.16
C VAL A 61 19.48 41.90 -23.00
N VAL A 62 20.75 42.15 -23.33
CA VAL A 62 21.86 42.37 -22.41
C VAL A 62 22.49 43.71 -22.75
N VAL A 63 22.48 44.61 -21.78
CA VAL A 63 23.11 45.93 -21.85
C VAL A 63 24.37 45.90 -21.00
N LYS A 64 25.50 46.33 -21.56
CA LYS A 64 26.77 46.50 -20.84
C LYS A 64 27.38 47.84 -21.25
N GLY A 65 27.62 48.71 -20.28
CA GLY A 65 27.95 50.10 -20.57
C GLY A 65 26.75 50.79 -21.22
N ASP A 66 26.98 51.56 -22.28
CA ASP A 66 25.97 52.35 -22.98
C ASP A 66 25.28 51.65 -24.16
N GLN A 67 25.59 50.38 -24.43
CA GLN A 67 25.07 49.65 -25.60
C GLN A 67 24.51 48.27 -25.24
N ALA A 68 23.53 47.81 -26.02
CA ALA A 68 23.12 46.40 -26.01
C ALA A 68 24.20 45.52 -26.68
N VAL A 69 24.88 44.73 -25.87
CA VAL A 69 25.94 43.79 -26.33
C VAL A 69 25.38 42.46 -26.80
N TYR A 70 24.13 42.15 -26.42
CA TYR A 70 23.36 41.00 -26.90
C TYR A 70 21.88 41.36 -26.99
N LYS A 71 21.25 41.11 -28.13
CA LYS A 71 19.80 41.33 -28.30
C LYS A 71 19.24 40.38 -29.34
N LYS A 72 18.52 39.35 -28.91
CA LYS A 72 18.09 38.24 -29.76
C LYS A 72 16.72 37.67 -29.36
N GLY A 73 15.92 37.33 -30.35
CA GLY A 73 14.72 36.50 -30.22
C GLY A 73 15.02 35.03 -30.48
N PHE A 74 14.36 34.14 -29.74
CA PHE A 74 14.49 32.70 -29.80
C PHE A 74 13.12 32.04 -29.91
N GLY A 75 13.05 30.91 -30.61
CA GLY A 75 11.81 30.15 -30.77
C GLY A 75 10.75 30.90 -31.57
N GLN A 76 9.48 30.62 -31.25
CA GLN A 76 8.31 31.03 -32.02
C GLN A 76 7.38 31.91 -31.19
N MET A 77 6.99 33.06 -31.74
CA MET A 77 5.96 33.92 -31.14
C MET A 77 4.56 33.31 -31.28
N ASP A 78 4.41 32.38 -32.24
CA ASP A 78 3.19 31.62 -32.48
C ASP A 78 3.55 30.24 -33.06
N ILE A 79 3.17 29.16 -32.36
CA ILE A 79 3.51 27.77 -32.70
C ILE A 79 2.78 27.31 -33.97
N GLU A 80 1.51 27.69 -34.12
CA GLU A 80 0.67 27.23 -35.22
C GLU A 80 1.14 27.82 -36.56
N SER A 81 1.38 29.13 -36.59
CA SER A 81 1.88 29.85 -37.77
C SER A 81 3.40 29.80 -37.93
N LYS A 82 4.14 29.20 -36.99
CA LYS A 82 5.61 29.08 -36.95
C LYS A 82 6.35 30.42 -37.09
N LYS A 83 5.73 31.52 -36.65
CA LYS A 83 6.35 32.86 -36.73
C LYS A 83 7.48 32.98 -35.70
N PRO A 84 8.70 33.39 -36.08
CA PRO A 84 9.82 33.49 -35.14
C PRO A 84 9.64 34.66 -34.19
N VAL A 85 10.19 34.55 -32.97
CA VAL A 85 10.36 35.70 -32.08
C VAL A 85 11.46 36.60 -32.64
N THR A 86 11.21 37.90 -32.63
CA THR A 86 12.18 38.94 -32.99
C THR A 86 12.36 39.92 -31.83
N ASN A 87 13.35 40.81 -31.92
CA ASN A 87 13.56 41.87 -30.92
C ASN A 87 12.38 42.85 -30.82
N LYS A 88 11.51 42.86 -31.83
CA LYS A 88 10.29 43.69 -31.90
C LYS A 88 9.04 43.00 -31.37
N THR A 89 9.08 41.69 -31.14
CA THR A 89 7.93 40.92 -30.66
C THR A 89 7.52 41.40 -29.27
N LEU A 90 6.22 41.66 -29.09
CA LEU A 90 5.68 42.21 -27.84
C LEU A 90 5.23 41.09 -26.88
N PHE A 91 5.58 41.26 -25.60
CA PHE A 91 5.25 40.37 -24.50
C PHE A 91 4.66 41.17 -23.33
N GLU A 92 3.79 40.54 -22.53
CA GLU A 92 3.44 41.10 -21.24
C GLU A 92 4.62 40.95 -20.27
N ILE A 93 5.00 42.02 -19.59
CA ILE A 93 6.14 42.01 -18.66
C ILE A 93 5.74 41.73 -17.21
N GLY A 94 4.47 41.38 -16.98
CA GLY A 94 3.94 41.06 -15.66
C GLY A 94 4.25 42.13 -14.62
N SER A 95 4.61 41.68 -13.43
CA SER A 95 4.95 42.54 -12.28
C SER A 95 6.08 43.56 -12.50
N ASN A 96 6.89 43.45 -13.55
CA ASN A 96 7.86 44.51 -13.90
C ASN A 96 7.18 45.86 -14.20
N SER A 97 5.86 45.85 -14.47
CA SER A 97 5.01 47.05 -14.56
C SER A 97 5.06 47.93 -13.30
N LYS A 98 5.32 47.33 -12.12
CA LYS A 98 5.35 48.04 -10.83
C LYS A 98 6.44 49.11 -10.77
N ALA A 99 7.60 48.86 -11.37
CA ALA A 99 8.69 49.83 -11.40
C ALA A 99 8.30 51.12 -12.16
N TYR A 100 7.47 51.00 -13.21
CA TYR A 100 6.91 52.15 -13.92
C TYR A 100 5.93 52.94 -13.04
N THR A 101 5.02 52.24 -12.38
CA THR A 101 4.05 52.86 -11.46
C THR A 101 4.73 53.56 -10.28
N ALA A 102 5.78 52.95 -9.71
CA ALA A 102 6.58 53.57 -8.67
C ALA A 102 7.30 54.83 -9.15
N ALA A 103 7.89 54.81 -10.36
CA ALA A 103 8.49 55.99 -10.97
C ALA A 103 7.46 57.13 -11.12
N ALA A 104 6.22 56.81 -11.53
CA ALA A 104 5.13 57.80 -11.60
C ALA A 104 4.75 58.39 -10.22
N ILE A 105 4.68 57.57 -9.17
CA ILE A 105 4.44 58.05 -7.80
C ILE A 105 5.55 59.00 -7.36
N TYR A 106 6.82 58.61 -7.55
CA TYR A 106 7.94 59.48 -7.20
C TYR A 106 7.99 60.76 -8.04
N GLN A 107 7.69 60.72 -9.35
CA GLN A 107 7.56 61.93 -10.18
C GLN A 107 6.51 62.90 -9.63
N LEU A 108 5.37 62.39 -9.14
CA LEU A 108 4.32 63.21 -8.52
C LEU A 108 4.74 63.73 -7.14
N ALA A 109 5.52 62.95 -6.39
CA ALA A 109 6.06 63.36 -5.11
C ALA A 109 7.11 64.48 -5.24
N GLU A 110 8.02 64.38 -6.21
CA GLU A 110 8.99 65.44 -6.50
C GLU A 110 8.30 66.75 -6.98
N LYS A 111 7.09 66.65 -7.53
CA LYS A 111 6.25 67.80 -7.92
C LYS A 111 5.37 68.32 -6.76
N GLY A 112 5.49 67.75 -5.56
CA GLY A 112 4.68 68.11 -4.39
C GLY A 112 3.19 67.74 -4.50
N ARG A 113 2.82 66.86 -5.45
CA ARG A 113 1.42 66.44 -5.65
C ARG A 113 1.04 65.19 -4.84
N ILE A 114 2.03 64.41 -4.41
CA ILE A 114 1.87 63.25 -3.52
C ILE A 114 2.91 63.34 -2.41
N ASP A 115 2.46 63.31 -1.16
CA ASP A 115 3.26 63.03 0.02
C ASP A 115 3.21 61.51 0.33
N LEU A 116 4.39 60.91 0.51
CA LEU A 116 4.56 59.47 0.68
C LEU A 116 4.16 58.97 2.07
N ASP A 117 4.25 59.84 3.08
CA ASP A 117 3.96 59.51 4.47
C ASP A 117 2.49 59.76 4.81
N LYS A 118 1.74 60.40 3.89
CA LYS A 118 0.28 60.55 4.04
C LYS A 118 -0.44 59.22 3.87
N PRO A 119 -1.53 59.02 4.62
CA PRO A 119 -2.38 57.86 4.45
C PRO A 119 -3.08 57.90 3.08
N VAL A 120 -3.33 56.74 2.48
CA VAL A 120 -4.08 56.61 1.21
C VAL A 120 -5.45 57.28 1.30
N SER A 121 -6.08 57.25 2.48
CA SER A 121 -7.36 57.88 2.77
C SER A 121 -7.36 59.40 2.52
N HIS A 122 -6.19 60.05 2.54
CA HIS A 122 -6.04 61.45 2.14
C HIS A 122 -6.42 61.70 0.66
N TYR A 123 -6.05 60.76 -0.23
CA TYR A 123 -6.34 60.84 -1.67
C TYR A 123 -7.63 60.09 -2.05
N LEU A 124 -7.98 59.07 -1.28
CA LEU A 124 -9.15 58.21 -1.45
C LEU A 124 -9.97 58.17 -0.15
N PRO A 125 -10.84 59.15 0.15
CA PRO A 125 -11.49 59.28 1.47
C PRO A 125 -12.29 58.05 1.96
N TRP A 126 -12.72 57.19 1.04
CA TRP A 126 -13.46 55.96 1.33
C TRP A 126 -12.55 54.73 1.55
N PHE A 127 -11.24 54.85 1.36
CA PHE A 127 -10.30 53.74 1.48
C PHE A 127 -9.97 53.49 2.96
N GLN A 128 -10.45 52.36 3.49
CA GLN A 128 -10.25 51.95 4.88
C GLN A 128 -9.99 50.46 4.97
N MET A 129 -9.05 50.08 5.85
CA MET A 129 -8.63 48.70 6.09
C MET A 129 -8.79 48.34 7.56
N ARG A 130 -8.98 47.06 7.86
CA ARG A 130 -9.18 46.58 9.24
C ARG A 130 -8.00 45.74 9.69
N TYR A 131 -7.50 46.01 10.90
CA TYR A 131 -6.54 45.13 11.56
C TYR A 131 -7.14 44.57 12.85
N GLU A 132 -6.96 43.27 13.06
CA GLU A 132 -7.38 42.55 14.26
C GLU A 132 -6.28 41.54 14.63
N GLY A 133 -5.44 41.91 15.60
CA GLY A 133 -4.26 41.16 15.99
C GLY A 133 -3.53 41.82 17.16
N GLU A 134 -2.32 41.35 17.44
CA GLU A 134 -1.44 41.93 18.45
C GLU A 134 -0.34 42.74 17.77
N TYR A 135 -0.18 44.00 18.18
CA TYR A 135 0.86 44.89 17.68
C TYR A 135 1.50 45.61 18.86
N GLN A 136 2.84 45.56 18.96
CA GLN A 136 3.61 46.14 20.06
C GLN A 136 3.10 45.72 21.46
N GLY A 137 2.76 44.43 21.63
CA GLY A 137 2.26 43.88 22.90
C GLY A 137 0.82 44.29 23.26
N LYS A 138 0.07 44.91 22.35
CA LYS A 138 -1.32 45.34 22.57
C LYS A 138 -2.25 44.70 21.54
N LYS A 139 -3.42 44.22 21.99
CA LYS A 139 -4.49 43.79 21.08
C LYS A 139 -5.11 45.01 20.39
N VAL A 140 -5.04 45.05 19.07
CA VAL A 140 -5.61 46.09 18.23
C VAL A 140 -6.76 45.50 17.44
N LYS A 141 -7.93 46.14 17.48
CA LYS A 141 -9.11 45.79 16.68
C LYS A 141 -9.80 47.06 16.20
N LYS A 142 -9.27 47.67 15.14
CA LYS A 142 -9.76 48.94 14.59
C LYS A 142 -9.46 49.08 13.10
N ASN A 143 -10.02 50.12 12.49
CA ASN A 143 -9.59 50.56 11.18
C ASN A 143 -8.20 51.19 11.29
N VAL A 144 -7.35 50.89 10.31
CA VAL A 144 -5.97 51.37 10.23
C VAL A 144 -5.75 52.00 8.86
N ASP A 145 -4.99 53.08 8.84
CA ASP A 145 -4.54 53.72 7.62
C ASP A 145 -3.26 53.05 7.10
N ILE A 146 -3.11 53.04 5.78
CA ILE A 146 -1.91 52.59 5.08
C ILE A 146 -1.32 53.80 4.36
N THR A 147 -0.02 54.01 4.45
CA THR A 147 0.67 55.12 3.75
C THR A 147 1.05 54.75 2.33
N ILE A 148 1.30 55.75 1.47
CA ILE A 148 1.80 55.53 0.11
C ILE A 148 3.16 54.81 0.15
N ASN A 149 4.02 55.16 1.10
CA ASN A 149 5.33 54.51 1.28
C ASN A 149 5.19 53.01 1.61
N GLN A 150 4.24 52.64 2.46
CA GLN A 150 3.96 51.23 2.80
C GLN A 150 3.44 50.43 1.61
N LEU A 151 2.66 51.05 0.71
CA LEU A 151 2.23 50.40 -0.52
C LEU A 151 3.40 50.14 -1.48
N LEU A 152 4.27 51.14 -1.68
CA LEU A 152 5.46 51.05 -2.55
C LEU A 152 6.41 49.93 -2.10
N HIS A 153 6.54 49.69 -0.80
CA HIS A 153 7.50 48.74 -0.23
C HIS A 153 6.88 47.41 0.21
N HIS A 154 5.61 47.16 -0.10
CA HIS A 154 4.89 45.96 0.33
C HIS A 154 4.93 45.73 1.84
N THR A 155 4.86 46.79 2.64
CA THR A 155 4.74 46.74 4.11
C THR A 155 3.33 47.12 4.57
N SER A 156 2.35 47.04 3.67
CA SER A 156 0.95 47.42 3.92
C SER A 156 0.16 46.44 4.80
N GLY A 157 0.64 45.19 4.93
CA GLY A 157 -0.08 44.10 5.61
C GLY A 157 -1.26 43.54 4.81
N ILE A 158 -1.46 43.97 3.56
CA ILE A 158 -2.55 43.45 2.71
C ILE A 158 -2.24 41.99 2.35
N PRO A 159 -3.20 41.05 2.52
CA PRO A 159 -2.94 39.64 2.23
C PRO A 159 -2.67 39.39 0.75
N PHE A 160 -1.71 38.51 0.44
CA PHE A 160 -1.38 38.11 -0.94
C PHE A 160 -2.61 37.59 -1.71
N HIS A 161 -3.47 36.80 -1.06
CA HIS A 161 -4.65 36.18 -1.67
C HIS A 161 -5.70 37.19 -2.18
N THR A 162 -5.56 38.48 -1.87
CA THR A 162 -6.39 39.56 -2.45
C THR A 162 -6.24 39.66 -3.97
N ILE A 163 -5.16 39.14 -4.56
CA ILE A 163 -5.01 39.03 -6.02
C ILE A 163 -6.16 38.24 -6.67
N ALA A 164 -6.74 37.25 -5.97
CA ALA A 164 -7.89 36.49 -6.46
C ALA A 164 -9.20 37.29 -6.48
N LYS A 165 -9.24 38.46 -5.85
CA LYS A 165 -10.40 39.37 -5.85
C LYS A 165 -10.41 40.35 -7.01
N ILE A 166 -9.32 40.44 -7.79
CA ILE A 166 -9.22 41.36 -8.92
C ILE A 166 -10.23 40.92 -9.99
N PRO A 167 -11.24 41.76 -10.32
CA PRO A 167 -12.28 41.36 -11.25
C PRO A 167 -11.77 41.36 -12.69
N VAL A 168 -12.25 40.37 -13.47
CA VAL A 168 -12.11 40.39 -14.94
C VAL A 168 -12.92 41.58 -15.47
N ALA A 169 -12.24 42.56 -16.06
CA ALA A 169 -12.85 43.81 -16.50
C ALA A 169 -12.05 44.49 -17.61
N LYS A 170 -12.76 45.14 -18.54
CA LYS A 170 -12.19 45.83 -19.71
C LYS A 170 -12.49 47.33 -19.76
N ASP A 171 -13.50 47.79 -19.03
CA ASP A 171 -13.95 49.17 -18.99
C ASP A 171 -13.08 50.09 -18.13
N LYS A 172 -13.30 51.40 -18.28
CA LYS A 172 -12.51 52.45 -17.60
C LYS A 172 -12.69 52.49 -16.08
N LYS A 173 -13.73 51.86 -15.52
CA LYS A 173 -13.97 51.79 -14.07
C LYS A 173 -13.33 50.56 -13.43
N ALA A 174 -12.61 49.74 -14.20
CA ALA A 174 -11.98 48.51 -13.71
C ALA A 174 -11.03 48.77 -12.52
N LEU A 175 -10.14 49.76 -12.63
CA LEU A 175 -9.16 50.08 -11.57
C LEU A 175 -9.80 50.48 -10.25
N GLU A 176 -10.80 51.37 -10.29
CA GLU A 176 -11.53 51.76 -9.07
C GLU A 176 -12.30 50.58 -8.47
N ARG A 177 -12.91 49.71 -9.30
CA ARG A 177 -13.57 48.49 -8.81
C ARG A 177 -12.58 47.52 -8.16
N THR A 178 -11.38 47.34 -8.73
CA THR A 178 -10.31 46.54 -8.13
C THR A 178 -9.97 47.06 -6.74
N VAL A 179 -9.68 48.36 -6.60
CA VAL A 179 -9.33 48.94 -5.29
C VAL A 179 -10.49 48.87 -4.30
N ARG A 180 -11.74 49.01 -4.76
CA ARG A 180 -12.93 48.88 -3.89
C ARG A 180 -13.11 47.48 -3.31
N THR A 181 -12.52 46.44 -3.89
CA THR A 181 -12.53 45.09 -3.29
C THR A 181 -11.78 45.00 -1.95
N LEU A 182 -10.95 46.00 -1.65
CA LEU A 182 -10.19 46.10 -0.40
C LEU A 182 -10.96 46.78 0.72
N VAL A 183 -12.09 47.43 0.47
CA VAL A 183 -12.83 48.13 1.53
C VAL A 183 -13.16 47.16 2.66
N ASN A 184 -12.72 47.49 3.87
CA ASN A 184 -12.84 46.65 5.08
C ASN A 184 -12.07 45.31 5.02
N GLN A 185 -11.10 45.15 4.13
CA GLN A 185 -10.24 43.97 4.10
C GLN A 185 -9.45 43.86 5.41
N LYS A 186 -9.44 42.64 5.98
CA LYS A 186 -8.58 42.32 7.13
C LYS A 186 -7.12 42.20 6.66
N LEU A 187 -6.21 42.85 7.37
CA LEU A 187 -4.76 42.75 7.15
C LEU A 187 -4.16 41.56 7.89
N ASP A 188 -3.10 40.96 7.31
CA ASP A 188 -2.34 39.84 7.90
C ASP A 188 -1.32 40.30 8.95
N SER A 189 -0.89 41.57 8.87
CA SER A 189 0.01 42.22 9.83
C SER A 189 -0.32 43.69 9.96
N TYR A 190 0.20 44.34 11.01
CA TYR A 190 0.02 45.77 11.15
C TYR A 190 0.83 46.50 10.06
N PRO A 191 0.32 47.60 9.46
CA PRO A 191 1.06 48.35 8.44
C PRO A 191 2.44 48.84 8.96
N GLY A 192 3.50 48.54 8.22
CA GLY A 192 4.89 48.85 8.55
C GLY A 192 5.61 47.80 9.42
N GLU A 193 4.94 46.72 9.83
CA GLU A 193 5.51 45.73 10.76
C GLU A 193 6.41 44.69 10.06
N LYS A 194 5.99 44.20 8.88
CA LYS A 194 6.72 43.19 8.12
C LYS A 194 6.50 43.36 6.62
N PHE A 195 7.44 42.85 5.83
CA PHE A 195 7.27 42.71 4.39
C PHE A 195 6.21 41.64 4.08
N SER A 196 5.25 41.97 3.22
CA SER A 196 4.21 41.07 2.73
C SER A 196 3.78 41.49 1.32
N TYR A 197 4.21 40.71 0.33
CA TYR A 197 3.95 41.01 -1.08
C TYR A 197 2.46 40.92 -1.42
N ALA A 198 1.90 42.01 -1.93
CA ALA A 198 0.51 42.08 -2.39
C ALA A 198 0.41 42.91 -3.66
N THR A 199 0.10 42.26 -4.79
CA THR A 199 -0.01 42.89 -6.12
C THR A 199 -0.91 44.12 -6.10
N ILE A 200 -2.03 44.04 -5.39
CA ILE A 200 -3.05 45.07 -5.34
C ILE A 200 -2.56 46.39 -4.71
N ASN A 201 -1.43 46.40 -3.99
CA ASN A 201 -0.80 47.64 -3.51
C ASN A 201 -0.59 48.64 -4.66
N TYR A 202 -0.14 48.13 -5.81
CA TYR A 202 0.15 48.95 -6.97
C TYR A 202 -1.10 49.39 -7.74
N ASP A 203 -2.20 48.67 -7.61
CA ASP A 203 -3.49 49.10 -8.15
C ASP A 203 -4.04 50.29 -7.35
N VAL A 204 -3.84 50.28 -6.02
CA VAL A 204 -4.14 51.44 -5.16
C VAL A 204 -3.29 52.64 -5.58
N LEU A 205 -1.99 52.46 -5.77
CA LEU A 205 -1.10 53.53 -6.26
C LEU A 205 -1.54 54.06 -7.63
N GLY A 206 -1.90 53.18 -8.56
CA GLY A 206 -2.46 53.58 -9.85
C GLY A 206 -3.73 54.41 -9.74
N LEU A 207 -4.63 54.05 -8.82
CA LEU A 207 -5.85 54.83 -8.59
C LEU A 207 -5.55 56.18 -7.94
N VAL A 208 -4.58 56.26 -7.03
CA VAL A 208 -4.10 57.53 -6.45
C VAL A 208 -3.56 58.44 -7.56
N ILE A 209 -2.73 57.93 -8.48
CA ILE A 209 -2.28 58.68 -9.66
C ILE A 209 -3.48 59.22 -10.44
N GLN A 210 -4.48 58.38 -10.71
CA GLN A 210 -5.66 58.79 -11.46
C GLN A 210 -6.48 59.88 -10.76
N LYS A 211 -6.60 59.84 -9.43
CA LYS A 211 -7.35 60.87 -8.67
C LYS A 211 -6.56 62.17 -8.55
N VAL A 212 -5.26 62.12 -8.29
CA VAL A 212 -4.41 63.31 -8.14
C VAL A 212 -4.22 64.04 -9.47
N THR A 213 -4.11 63.30 -10.58
CA THR A 213 -3.81 63.89 -11.90
C THR A 213 -5.05 64.21 -12.74
N HIS A 214 -6.22 63.66 -12.36
CA HIS A 214 -7.46 63.69 -13.15
C HIS A 214 -7.34 63.07 -14.56
N GLN A 215 -6.32 62.24 -14.79
CA GLN A 215 -6.13 61.44 -16.01
C GLN A 215 -6.35 59.97 -15.69
N SER A 216 -6.72 59.13 -16.67
CA SER A 216 -6.65 57.69 -16.43
C SER A 216 -5.21 57.28 -16.15
N PHE A 217 -4.99 56.23 -15.36
CA PHE A 217 -3.64 55.73 -15.09
C PHE A 217 -2.88 55.47 -16.40
N GLU A 218 -3.51 54.81 -17.37
CA GLU A 218 -2.88 54.51 -18.65
C GLU A 218 -2.52 55.79 -19.42
N GLY A 219 -3.36 56.83 -19.39
CA GLY A 219 -3.07 58.09 -20.06
C GLY A 219 -1.91 58.85 -19.41
N TYR A 220 -1.84 58.84 -18.07
CA TYR A 220 -0.70 59.42 -17.36
C TYR A 220 0.60 58.66 -17.66
N ALA A 221 0.57 57.32 -17.59
CA ALA A 221 1.74 56.48 -17.84
C ALA A 221 2.22 56.58 -19.30
N GLU A 222 1.31 56.61 -20.28
CA GLU A 222 1.65 56.81 -21.70
C GLU A 222 2.40 58.13 -21.89
N LYS A 223 1.85 59.24 -21.38
CA LYS A 223 2.44 60.57 -21.57
C LYS A 223 3.72 60.84 -20.76
N HIS A 224 3.77 60.40 -19.51
CA HIS A 224 4.80 60.81 -18.55
C HIS A 224 5.87 59.76 -18.27
N LEU A 225 5.65 58.52 -18.71
CA LEU A 225 6.65 57.45 -18.66
C LEU A 225 7.01 57.00 -20.07
N VAL A 226 6.05 56.47 -20.83
CA VAL A 226 6.32 55.85 -22.14
C VAL A 226 6.88 56.88 -23.13
N ASP A 227 6.14 57.95 -23.41
CA ASP A 227 6.54 59.00 -24.35
C ASP A 227 7.77 59.78 -23.82
N ALA A 228 7.77 60.11 -22.53
CA ALA A 228 8.84 60.86 -21.89
C ALA A 228 10.19 60.11 -21.89
N PHE A 229 10.15 58.78 -21.80
CA PHE A 229 11.31 57.89 -21.86
C PHE A 229 11.58 57.32 -23.26
N GLN A 230 10.80 57.74 -24.27
CA GLN A 230 10.95 57.32 -25.67
C GLN A 230 10.85 55.80 -25.86
N LEU A 231 9.94 55.16 -25.12
CA LEU A 231 9.63 53.73 -25.18
C LEU A 231 8.56 53.47 -26.27
N ASN A 232 8.99 53.55 -27.52
CA ASN A 232 8.11 53.58 -28.70
C ASN A 232 7.30 52.29 -28.95
N ASN A 233 7.66 51.19 -28.28
CA ASN A 233 7.03 49.88 -28.42
C ASN A 233 6.46 49.36 -27.09
N THR A 234 6.19 50.25 -26.14
CA THR A 234 5.59 49.92 -24.86
C THR A 234 4.13 50.34 -24.84
N TYR A 235 3.24 49.41 -24.51
CA TYR A 235 1.79 49.59 -24.56
C TYR A 235 1.13 49.23 -23.23
N LEU A 236 0.07 49.95 -22.87
CA LEU A 236 -0.71 49.73 -21.63
C LEU A 236 -2.01 48.93 -21.85
N THR A 237 -2.28 48.54 -23.09
CA THR A 237 -3.49 47.80 -23.47
C THR A 237 -3.18 46.75 -24.53
N ARG A 238 -3.71 45.53 -24.35
CA ARG A 238 -3.59 44.44 -25.33
C ARG A 238 -4.10 44.81 -26.71
N GLU A 239 -5.19 45.57 -26.81
CA GLU A 239 -5.78 45.95 -28.11
C GLU A 239 -4.78 46.72 -29.00
N LYS A 240 -4.06 47.70 -28.43
CA LYS A 240 -3.00 48.43 -29.14
C LYS A 240 -1.84 47.49 -29.50
N ALA A 241 -1.37 46.68 -28.55
CA ALA A 241 -0.23 45.80 -28.74
C ALA A 241 -0.48 44.69 -29.77
N SER A 242 -1.67 44.09 -29.81
CA SER A 242 -2.01 43.02 -30.76
C SER A 242 -1.92 43.46 -32.22
N ARG A 243 -2.17 44.75 -32.51
CA ARG A 243 -1.99 45.33 -33.85
C ARG A 243 -0.52 45.53 -34.24
N GLN A 244 0.40 45.42 -33.29
CA GLN A 244 1.82 45.77 -33.41
C GLN A 244 2.75 44.55 -33.24
N GLY A 245 2.22 43.32 -33.36
CA GLY A 245 3.04 42.10 -33.31
C GLY A 245 3.21 41.50 -31.92
N MET A 246 2.15 41.48 -31.10
CA MET A 246 2.11 40.74 -29.83
C MET A 246 2.19 39.23 -30.04
N SER A 247 3.02 38.57 -29.24
CA SER A 247 3.14 37.10 -29.22
C SER A 247 1.85 36.45 -28.74
N THR A 248 1.56 35.25 -29.24
CA THR A 248 0.54 34.37 -28.64
C THR A 248 1.07 33.88 -27.29
N GLY A 249 0.26 33.95 -26.23
CA GLY A 249 0.63 33.46 -24.90
C GLY A 249 0.28 31.98 -24.71
N TYR A 250 1.12 31.25 -23.98
CA TYR A 250 1.01 29.81 -23.76
C TYR A 250 0.99 29.46 -22.28
N LYS A 251 0.43 28.29 -21.98
CA LYS A 251 0.50 27.64 -20.66
C LYS A 251 0.87 26.19 -20.81
N ILE A 252 1.60 25.65 -19.84
CA ILE A 252 1.84 24.21 -19.79
C ILE A 252 0.53 23.47 -19.53
N SER A 253 0.27 22.41 -20.29
CA SER A 253 -0.89 21.54 -20.12
C SER A 253 -0.61 20.17 -20.74
N TYR A 254 -0.72 19.12 -19.95
CA TYR A 254 -0.44 17.73 -20.39
C TYR A 254 0.96 17.59 -21.00
N LEU A 255 1.96 18.09 -20.26
CA LEU A 255 3.40 18.09 -20.53
C LEU A 255 3.85 18.94 -21.74
N GLN A 256 2.94 19.71 -22.35
CA GLN A 256 3.22 20.50 -23.55
C GLN A 256 2.65 21.93 -23.44
N PRO A 257 3.28 22.93 -24.08
CA PRO A 257 2.72 24.27 -24.13
C PRO A 257 1.48 24.29 -25.02
N ARG A 258 0.40 24.91 -24.53
CA ARG A 258 -0.84 25.12 -25.28
C ARG A 258 -1.20 26.61 -25.28
N ALA A 259 -1.63 27.10 -26.44
CA ALA A 259 -2.07 28.48 -26.59
C ALA A 259 -3.21 28.75 -25.58
N TYR A 260 -3.12 29.87 -24.87
CA TYR A 260 -4.09 30.25 -23.86
C TYR A 260 -4.37 31.74 -23.95
N ASN A 261 -5.64 32.10 -24.13
CA ASN A 261 -6.08 33.49 -24.10
C ASN A 261 -6.53 33.86 -22.69
N ALA A 262 -5.62 34.43 -21.89
CA ALA A 262 -5.90 34.80 -20.51
C ALA A 262 -6.99 35.89 -20.41
N PRO A 263 -7.87 35.85 -19.39
CA PRO A 263 -8.80 36.95 -19.11
C PRO A 263 -8.07 38.29 -18.94
N MET A 264 -8.75 39.39 -19.27
CA MET A 264 -8.17 40.74 -19.12
C MET A 264 -8.55 41.35 -17.77
N TYR A 265 -7.53 41.75 -17.02
CA TYR A 265 -7.66 42.40 -15.72
C TYR A 265 -7.20 43.84 -15.82
N ARG A 266 -7.95 44.69 -16.52
CA ARG A 266 -7.55 46.09 -16.78
C ARG A 266 -7.32 46.88 -15.48
N GLY A 267 -8.03 46.55 -14.41
CA GLY A 267 -7.81 47.19 -13.12
C GLY A 267 -6.46 46.86 -12.47
N ASN A 268 -5.72 45.88 -13.01
CA ASN A 268 -4.39 45.48 -12.55
C ASN A 268 -3.26 45.98 -13.48
N THR A 269 -3.56 46.85 -14.45
CA THR A 269 -2.54 47.43 -15.34
C THR A 269 -1.38 48.09 -14.61
N PRO A 270 -1.59 48.87 -13.53
CA PRO A 270 -0.48 49.47 -12.76
C PRO A 270 0.50 48.45 -12.18
N ALA A 271 0.01 47.25 -11.86
CA ALA A 271 0.78 46.24 -11.18
C ALA A 271 1.32 45.15 -12.12
N GLY A 272 0.77 44.93 -13.32
CA GLY A 272 1.05 43.71 -14.08
C GLY A 272 0.87 43.67 -15.59
N TYR A 273 0.30 44.68 -16.26
CA TYR A 273 -0.12 44.54 -17.67
C TYR A 273 0.51 45.54 -18.65
N PHE A 274 1.72 46.01 -18.37
CA PHE A 274 2.53 46.65 -19.41
C PHE A 274 2.98 45.60 -20.41
N ILE A 275 3.05 46.01 -21.67
CA ILE A 275 3.45 45.17 -22.80
C ILE A 275 4.63 45.84 -23.47
N SER A 276 5.74 45.13 -23.66
CA SER A 276 6.97 45.68 -24.23
C SER A 276 7.71 44.65 -25.07
N ASN A 277 8.76 45.09 -25.77
CA ASN A 277 9.71 44.25 -26.49
C ASN A 277 11.15 44.50 -26.00
N ALA A 278 12.12 43.81 -26.62
CA ALA A 278 13.53 43.93 -26.24
C ALA A 278 14.15 45.31 -26.57
N ASP A 279 13.70 45.97 -27.64
CA ASP A 279 14.22 47.30 -28.03
C ASP A 279 13.90 48.37 -26.97
N ASP A 280 12.70 48.34 -26.39
CA ASP A 280 12.33 49.26 -25.32
C ASP A 280 12.90 48.83 -23.96
N MET A 281 13.07 47.52 -23.72
CA MET A 281 13.73 47.04 -22.50
C MET A 281 15.21 47.43 -22.45
N GLU A 282 15.90 47.51 -23.60
CA GLU A 282 17.24 48.09 -23.69
C GLU A 282 17.28 49.50 -23.09
N LYS A 283 16.40 50.38 -23.58
CA LYS A 283 16.30 51.78 -23.10
C LYS A 283 15.89 51.83 -21.64
N TRP A 284 14.95 51.00 -21.23
CA TRP A 284 14.51 50.92 -19.84
C TRP A 284 15.66 50.53 -18.91
N LEU A 285 16.48 49.54 -19.28
CA LEU A 285 17.69 49.16 -18.54
C LEU A 285 18.71 50.30 -18.50
N GLN A 286 18.95 51.01 -19.61
CA GLN A 286 19.83 52.19 -19.64
C GLN A 286 19.33 53.30 -18.70
N ILE A 287 18.02 53.52 -18.63
CA ILE A 287 17.39 54.46 -17.69
C ILE A 287 17.63 54.03 -16.24
N GLN A 288 17.35 52.76 -15.93
CA GLN A 288 17.53 52.22 -14.58
C GLN A 288 18.99 52.23 -14.13
N MET A 289 19.95 52.07 -15.05
CA MET A 289 21.38 52.16 -14.72
C MET A 289 21.92 53.61 -14.71
N GLY A 290 21.07 54.61 -14.98
CA GLY A 290 21.47 56.03 -14.98
C GLY A 290 22.33 56.45 -16.17
N ILE A 291 22.26 55.72 -17.27
CA ILE A 291 23.05 55.92 -18.48
C ILE A 291 22.32 56.82 -19.48
N ALA A 292 20.99 56.67 -19.56
CA ALA A 292 20.17 57.52 -20.42
C ALA A 292 20.07 58.95 -19.88
N SER A 293 20.04 59.93 -20.80
CA SER A 293 19.82 61.34 -20.45
C SER A 293 18.35 61.58 -20.14
N LEU A 294 18.07 61.96 -18.88
CA LEU A 294 16.72 62.25 -18.39
C LEU A 294 16.67 63.66 -17.77
N LYS A 295 15.47 64.25 -17.74
CA LYS A 295 15.23 65.48 -16.98
C LYS A 295 15.55 65.23 -15.50
N GLN A 296 16.04 66.26 -14.80
CA GLN A 296 16.50 66.12 -13.41
C GLN A 296 15.42 65.54 -12.47
N ALA A 297 14.16 65.94 -12.63
CA ALA A 297 13.05 65.40 -11.84
C ALA A 297 12.82 63.89 -12.09
N ASP A 298 12.90 63.46 -13.34
CA ASP A 298 12.74 62.05 -13.72
C ASP A 298 13.92 61.20 -13.25
N LYS A 299 15.15 61.75 -13.36
CA LYS A 299 16.36 61.11 -12.83
C LYS A 299 16.26 60.87 -11.32
N LYS A 300 15.82 61.87 -10.54
CA LYS A 300 15.57 61.70 -9.10
C LYS A 300 14.50 60.65 -8.81
N ALA A 301 13.39 60.67 -9.56
CA ALA A 301 12.32 59.70 -9.37
C ALA A 301 12.79 58.25 -9.60
N ILE A 302 13.58 58.00 -10.66
CA ILE A 302 14.16 56.68 -10.93
C ILE A 302 15.13 56.25 -9.82
N GLN A 303 16.02 57.13 -9.37
CA GLN A 303 16.96 56.83 -8.27
C GLN A 303 16.23 56.44 -6.98
N ARG A 304 15.08 57.05 -6.69
CA ARG A 304 14.26 56.68 -5.52
C ARG A 304 13.65 55.29 -5.66
N THR A 305 13.41 54.78 -6.87
CA THR A 305 12.96 53.39 -7.06
C THR A 305 14.02 52.36 -6.66
N HIS A 306 15.28 52.74 -6.45
CA HIS A 306 16.34 51.83 -5.98
C HIS A 306 16.54 51.87 -4.47
N THR A 307 15.78 52.71 -3.76
CA THR A 307 15.87 52.79 -2.29
C THR A 307 14.98 51.72 -1.67
N ALA A 308 15.60 50.72 -1.06
CA ALA A 308 14.87 49.66 -0.38
C ALA A 308 14.37 50.09 1.00
N ASP A 309 13.21 49.60 1.40
CA ASP A 309 12.75 49.70 2.78
C ASP A 309 13.53 48.70 3.65
N ARG A 310 14.31 49.24 4.60
CA ARG A 310 15.10 48.46 5.56
C ARG A 310 14.57 48.61 7.00
N SER A 311 13.38 49.20 7.17
CA SER A 311 12.72 49.29 8.48
C SER A 311 12.13 47.95 8.94
N VAL A 312 11.91 47.02 8.00
CA VAL A 312 11.46 45.65 8.25
C VAL A 312 12.54 44.63 7.90
N ALA A 313 12.43 43.43 8.44
CA ALA A 313 13.34 42.33 8.12
C ALA A 313 13.30 42.00 6.61
N PRO A 314 14.45 41.61 6.01
CA PRO A 314 14.48 41.14 4.63
C PRO A 314 13.66 39.85 4.45
N ASP A 315 13.32 39.55 3.20
CA ASP A 315 12.69 38.27 2.83
C ASP A 315 13.68 37.10 3.04
N LYS A 316 13.19 35.86 2.94
CA LYS A 316 13.96 34.63 3.19
C LYS A 316 15.20 34.49 2.29
N ASP A 317 15.17 35.08 1.10
CA ASP A 317 16.29 35.11 0.16
C ASP A 317 17.33 36.21 0.48
N GLY A 318 17.09 37.00 1.52
CA GLY A 318 17.94 38.10 1.96
C GLY A 318 17.70 39.43 1.22
N SER A 319 16.72 39.50 0.32
CA SER A 319 16.35 40.74 -0.37
C SER A 319 15.46 41.64 0.50
N SER A 320 15.46 42.95 0.22
CA SER A 320 14.32 43.80 0.62
C SER A 320 13.80 44.56 -0.57
N TYR A 321 12.53 44.98 -0.50
CA TYR A 321 11.85 45.56 -1.63
C TYR A 321 12.17 47.06 -1.78
N ALA A 322 12.40 47.49 -3.02
CA ALA A 322 12.69 48.85 -3.45
C ALA A 322 11.72 49.22 -4.57
N ALA A 323 10.51 49.63 -4.20
CA ALA A 323 9.50 50.23 -5.09
C ALA A 323 9.46 49.68 -6.53
N GLY A 324 9.31 48.37 -6.69
CA GLY A 324 9.26 47.70 -8.00
C GLY A 324 10.44 46.76 -8.27
N TRP A 325 11.42 46.70 -7.36
CA TRP A 325 12.61 45.86 -7.46
C TRP A 325 12.88 45.12 -6.13
N GLN A 326 13.39 43.91 -6.20
CA GLN A 326 14.09 43.27 -5.09
C GLN A 326 15.53 43.79 -5.06
N SER A 327 15.99 44.23 -3.89
CA SER A 327 17.34 44.76 -3.66
C SER A 327 18.12 43.79 -2.79
N TYR A 328 19.12 43.15 -3.37
CA TYR A 328 19.97 42.16 -2.72
C TYR A 328 21.18 42.81 -2.06
N GLN A 329 21.45 42.42 -0.81
CA GLN A 329 22.58 42.95 -0.03
C GLN A 329 23.92 42.29 -0.44
N ASN A 330 23.87 41.04 -0.92
CA ASN A 330 25.02 40.32 -1.43
C ASN A 330 25.23 40.62 -2.92
N GLY A 331 26.49 40.76 -3.36
CA GLY A 331 26.82 40.88 -4.79
C GLY A 331 26.80 42.29 -5.38
N ALA A 332 27.30 43.31 -4.66
CA ALA A 332 27.57 44.67 -5.17
C ALA A 332 26.37 45.54 -5.61
N GLY A 333 25.15 45.24 -5.16
CA GLY A 333 23.96 46.10 -5.36
C GLY A 333 23.15 45.76 -6.60
N GLU A 334 22.73 44.49 -6.68
CA GLU A 334 21.87 43.95 -7.73
C GLU A 334 20.39 44.24 -7.44
N TYR A 335 19.67 44.65 -8.48
CA TYR A 335 18.23 44.82 -8.48
C TYR A 335 17.60 43.87 -9.48
N SER A 336 16.56 43.15 -9.08
CA SER A 336 15.82 42.29 -10.00
C SER A 336 14.33 42.26 -9.68
N HIS A 337 13.53 41.79 -10.64
CA HIS A 337 12.11 41.50 -10.39
C HIS A 337 11.56 40.49 -11.39
N ASP A 338 10.86 39.47 -10.88
CA ASP A 338 10.09 38.52 -11.68
C ASP A 338 8.75 39.10 -12.14
N GLY A 339 8.45 38.94 -13.41
CA GLY A 339 7.16 39.24 -14.01
C GLY A 339 6.45 37.94 -14.35
N SER A 340 5.23 37.76 -13.86
CA SER A 340 4.39 36.64 -14.25
C SER A 340 2.96 37.10 -14.46
N ASN A 341 2.37 36.66 -15.57
CA ASN A 341 0.97 36.72 -15.89
C ASN A 341 0.51 35.30 -16.26
N PRO A 342 -0.80 35.04 -16.43
CA PRO A 342 -1.28 33.68 -16.65
C PRO A 342 -0.67 32.93 -17.84
N ASN A 343 -0.15 33.63 -18.85
CA ASN A 343 0.40 33.05 -20.09
C ASN A 343 1.66 33.77 -20.62
N PHE A 344 2.30 34.58 -19.78
CA PHE A 344 3.55 35.28 -20.09
C PHE A 344 4.40 35.36 -18.82
N SER A 345 5.71 35.42 -18.99
CA SER A 345 6.61 35.78 -17.91
C SER A 345 7.76 36.63 -18.42
N SER A 346 8.41 37.33 -17.50
CA SER A 346 9.61 38.09 -17.78
C SER A 346 10.48 38.15 -16.54
N PHE A 347 11.75 38.47 -16.72
CA PHE A 347 12.66 38.74 -15.63
C PHE A 347 13.59 39.88 -16.04
N ILE A 348 13.78 40.82 -15.14
CA ILE A 348 14.68 41.95 -15.34
C ILE A 348 15.66 41.97 -14.18
N VAL A 349 16.95 42.08 -14.48
CA VAL A 349 18.03 42.22 -13.49
C VAL A 349 19.01 43.28 -13.96
N PHE A 350 19.51 44.12 -13.06
CA PHE A 350 20.52 45.11 -13.39
C PHE A 350 21.39 45.50 -12.19
N ARG A 351 22.60 45.94 -12.51
CA ARG A 351 23.67 46.31 -11.57
C ARG A 351 24.19 47.68 -11.97
N PRO A 352 23.61 48.78 -11.45
CA PRO A 352 23.93 50.14 -11.89
C PRO A 352 25.42 50.49 -11.79
N LYS A 353 26.10 50.02 -10.74
CA LYS A 353 27.53 50.28 -10.51
C LYS A 353 28.43 49.63 -11.58
N GLU A 354 28.05 48.46 -12.05
CA GLU A 354 28.77 47.70 -13.10
C GLU A 354 28.27 48.04 -14.51
N LYS A 355 27.19 48.82 -14.62
CA LYS A 355 26.49 49.13 -15.87
C LYS A 355 26.13 47.87 -16.67
N VAL A 356 25.68 46.82 -15.99
CA VAL A 356 25.20 45.57 -16.59
C VAL A 356 23.71 45.41 -16.31
N GLY A 357 22.93 45.12 -17.35
CA GLY A 357 21.49 44.88 -17.26
C GLY A 357 21.04 43.78 -18.21
N VAL A 358 20.10 42.95 -17.78
CA VAL A 358 19.53 41.85 -18.55
C VAL A 358 18.01 41.91 -18.43
N ALA A 359 17.31 41.76 -19.55
CA ALA A 359 15.87 41.53 -19.55
C ALA A 359 15.53 40.33 -20.43
N VAL A 360 14.67 39.47 -19.91
CA VAL A 360 14.20 38.24 -20.53
C VAL A 360 12.68 38.30 -20.59
N LEU A 361 12.09 38.14 -21.76
CA LEU A 361 10.64 38.17 -22.00
C LEU A 361 10.22 36.84 -22.64
N ALA A 362 9.18 36.18 -22.15
CA ALA A 362 8.75 34.87 -22.64
C ALA A 362 7.23 34.78 -22.80
N ASN A 363 6.79 34.01 -23.80
CA ASN A 363 5.38 33.78 -24.10
C ASN A 363 4.76 32.58 -23.37
N LEU A 364 5.32 32.21 -22.22
CA LEU A 364 4.78 31.18 -21.34
C LEU A 364 5.02 31.59 -19.90
N ASN A 365 4.10 31.28 -18.98
CA ASN A 365 4.27 31.57 -17.57
C ASN A 365 5.30 30.61 -16.93
N SER A 366 6.57 31.01 -16.83
CA SER A 366 7.63 30.13 -16.35
C SER A 366 8.69 30.81 -15.48
N THR A 367 9.14 30.10 -14.44
CA THR A 367 10.28 30.50 -13.59
C THR A 367 11.62 30.39 -14.32
N TYR A 368 11.69 29.69 -15.46
CA TYR A 368 12.91 29.63 -16.26
C TYR A 368 13.35 31.00 -16.79
N THR A 369 12.46 32.01 -16.86
CA THR A 369 12.86 33.38 -17.20
C THR A 369 13.83 33.98 -16.16
N HIS A 370 13.60 33.72 -14.87
CA HIS A 370 14.53 34.05 -13.78
C HIS A 370 15.87 33.34 -13.96
N THR A 371 15.84 32.02 -14.13
CA THR A 371 17.06 31.20 -14.29
C THR A 371 17.88 31.64 -15.49
N ILE A 372 17.23 31.95 -16.61
CA ILE A 372 17.90 32.45 -17.81
C ILE A 372 18.55 33.80 -17.52
N GLY A 373 17.82 34.76 -16.94
CA GLY A 373 18.38 36.09 -16.70
C GLY A 373 19.52 36.10 -15.69
N GLN A 374 19.37 35.40 -14.55
CA GLN A 374 20.45 35.28 -13.58
C GLN A 374 21.64 34.48 -14.12
N GLY A 375 21.38 33.41 -14.87
CA GLY A 375 22.42 32.62 -15.51
C GLY A 375 23.21 33.41 -16.56
N ILE A 376 22.56 34.32 -17.29
CA ILE A 376 23.25 35.28 -18.16
C ILE A 376 24.18 36.18 -17.34
N VAL A 377 23.71 36.75 -16.21
CA VAL A 377 24.55 37.56 -15.32
C VAL A 377 25.75 36.76 -14.79
N ASP A 378 25.54 35.51 -14.37
CA ASP A 378 26.60 34.62 -13.90
C ASP A 378 27.66 34.37 -14.99
N ILE A 379 27.22 34.06 -16.22
CA ILE A 379 28.12 33.86 -17.37
C ILE A 379 28.94 35.12 -17.66
N LEU A 380 28.31 36.30 -17.61
CA LEU A 380 29.00 37.59 -17.82
C LEU A 380 30.03 37.90 -16.73
N GLN A 381 29.87 37.33 -15.53
CA GLN A 381 30.82 37.42 -14.41
C GLN A 381 31.87 36.30 -14.42
N GLY A 382 31.88 35.45 -15.44
CA GLY A 382 32.79 34.30 -15.52
C GLY A 382 32.46 33.16 -14.56
N LYS A 383 31.25 33.16 -13.98
CA LYS A 383 30.73 32.07 -13.13
C LYS A 383 29.95 31.08 -13.99
N ASP A 384 29.84 29.86 -13.48
CA ASP A 384 28.93 28.89 -14.09
C ASP A 384 27.48 29.17 -13.66
N PRO A 385 26.54 29.21 -14.60
CA PRO A 385 25.15 29.48 -14.30
C PRO A 385 24.57 28.36 -13.44
N LYS A 386 23.82 28.72 -12.40
CA LYS A 386 23.10 27.74 -11.60
C LYS A 386 22.01 27.06 -12.43
N LYS A 387 21.95 25.72 -12.34
CA LYS A 387 20.86 24.95 -12.97
C LYS A 387 19.54 25.22 -12.27
N ASN A 388 18.45 25.24 -13.05
CA ASN A 388 17.12 25.43 -12.49
C ASN A 388 16.77 24.30 -11.51
N THR A 389 16.22 24.64 -10.34
CA THR A 389 15.74 23.68 -9.35
C THR A 389 14.27 23.29 -9.54
N GLY A 390 13.55 23.91 -10.49
CA GLY A 390 12.21 23.47 -10.93
C GLY A 390 11.26 24.60 -11.34
N ASP A 391 10.21 24.24 -12.10
CA ASP A 391 9.11 25.15 -12.47
C ASP A 391 7.81 24.65 -11.84
N ILE A 392 7.16 25.51 -11.05
CA ILE A 392 5.98 25.12 -10.27
C ILE A 392 4.81 24.70 -11.16
N TYR A 393 4.59 25.36 -12.30
CA TYR A 393 3.49 25.03 -13.20
C TYR A 393 3.76 23.71 -13.92
N LYS A 394 5.00 23.48 -14.37
CA LYS A 394 5.40 22.20 -14.96
C LYS A 394 5.30 21.05 -13.95
N SER A 395 5.72 21.27 -12.70
CA SER A 395 5.63 20.27 -11.63
C SER A 395 4.18 19.92 -11.30
N ILE A 396 3.30 20.93 -11.16
CA ILE A 396 1.86 20.71 -10.96
C ILE A 396 1.26 19.95 -12.13
N ASP A 397 1.62 20.31 -13.37
CA ASP A 397 1.09 19.67 -14.56
C ASP A 397 1.51 18.20 -14.67
N SER A 398 2.80 17.93 -14.48
CA SER A 398 3.35 16.58 -14.49
C SER A 398 2.73 15.72 -13.41
N PHE A 399 2.64 16.22 -12.17
CA PHE A 399 2.02 15.50 -11.06
C PHE A 399 0.55 15.21 -11.35
N SER A 400 -0.21 16.22 -11.78
CA SER A 400 -1.64 16.07 -12.09
C SER A 400 -1.87 15.08 -13.22
N PHE A 401 -1.03 15.12 -14.26
CA PHE A 401 -1.10 14.19 -15.38
C PHE A 401 -0.78 12.74 -14.96
N THR A 402 0.25 12.54 -14.13
CA THR A 402 0.57 11.22 -13.56
C THR A 402 -0.60 10.68 -12.73
N VAL A 403 -1.22 11.52 -11.89
CA VAL A 403 -2.42 11.11 -11.11
C VAL A 403 -3.55 10.68 -12.04
N ILE A 404 -3.82 11.42 -13.11
CA ILE A 404 -4.84 11.05 -14.11
C ILE A 404 -4.53 9.68 -14.71
N LEU A 405 -3.29 9.46 -15.16
CA LEU A 405 -2.86 8.19 -15.77
C LEU A 405 -2.95 7.00 -14.81
N LEU A 406 -2.68 7.20 -13.52
CA LEU A 406 -2.77 6.13 -12.52
C LEU A 406 -4.21 5.80 -12.12
N ILE A 407 -5.10 6.79 -12.10
CA ILE A 407 -6.48 6.62 -11.63
C ILE A 407 -7.43 6.15 -12.74
N ILE A 408 -7.17 6.45 -14.02
CA ILE A 408 -8.01 5.98 -15.13
C ILE A 408 -8.12 4.43 -15.16
N PRO A 409 -7.03 3.65 -15.10
CA PRO A 409 -7.11 2.19 -15.04
C PRO A 409 -7.92 1.69 -13.83
N PHE A 410 -7.81 2.37 -12.69
CA PHE A 410 -8.59 2.06 -11.49
C PHE A 410 -10.09 2.30 -11.71
N ILE A 411 -10.48 3.40 -12.37
CA ILE A 411 -11.87 3.67 -12.75
C ILE A 411 -12.39 2.57 -13.68
N CYS A 412 -11.62 2.21 -14.73
CA CYS A 412 -12.00 1.15 -15.65
C CYS A 412 -12.17 -0.21 -14.95
N ALA A 413 -11.24 -0.56 -14.05
CA ALA A 413 -11.34 -1.78 -13.25
C ALA A 413 -12.59 -1.76 -12.37
N THR A 414 -12.85 -0.65 -11.66
CA THR A 414 -14.03 -0.51 -10.80
C THR A 414 -15.33 -0.62 -11.59
N LEU A 415 -15.44 0.02 -12.75
CA LEU A 415 -16.59 -0.11 -13.64
C LEU A 415 -16.77 -1.55 -14.14
N THR A 416 -15.67 -2.25 -14.44
CA THR A 416 -15.71 -3.68 -14.83
C THR A 416 -16.25 -4.54 -13.69
N PHE A 417 -15.80 -4.32 -12.45
CA PHE A 417 -16.29 -5.05 -11.28
C PHE A 417 -17.75 -4.71 -10.93
N ILE A 418 -18.18 -3.45 -11.13
CA ILE A 418 -19.60 -3.07 -11.04
C ILE A 418 -20.41 -3.85 -12.08
N GLY A 419 -19.95 -3.89 -13.34
CA GLY A 419 -20.61 -4.65 -14.41
C GLY A 419 -20.71 -6.15 -14.11
N ILE A 420 -19.66 -6.76 -13.58
CA ILE A 420 -19.66 -8.16 -13.12
C ILE A 420 -20.69 -8.35 -11.99
N ALA A 421 -20.70 -7.46 -11.00
CA ALA A 421 -21.61 -7.56 -9.86
C ALA A 421 -23.08 -7.39 -10.28
N LEU A 422 -23.37 -6.48 -11.22
CA LEU A 422 -24.70 -6.33 -11.84
C LEU A 422 -25.11 -7.58 -12.61
N ARG A 423 -24.22 -8.14 -13.43
CA ARG A 423 -24.48 -9.40 -14.16
C ARG A 423 -24.79 -10.56 -13.22
N GLN A 424 -24.10 -10.65 -12.09
CA GLN A 424 -24.36 -11.67 -11.06
C GLN A 424 -25.71 -11.47 -10.37
N LEU A 425 -26.14 -10.22 -10.15
CA LEU A 425 -27.47 -9.91 -9.64
C LEU A 425 -28.57 -10.37 -10.62
N PHE A 426 -28.42 -10.06 -11.91
CA PHE A 426 -29.36 -10.54 -12.94
C PHE A 426 -29.40 -12.06 -13.05
N LYS A 427 -28.28 -12.75 -12.80
CA LYS A 427 -28.21 -14.22 -12.72
C LYS A 427 -28.70 -14.80 -11.37
N LYS A 428 -29.27 -13.99 -10.47
CA LYS A 428 -29.71 -14.38 -9.11
C LYS A 428 -28.62 -15.04 -8.24
N GLN A 429 -27.35 -14.75 -8.53
CA GLN A 429 -26.20 -15.25 -7.75
C GLN A 429 -25.92 -14.37 -6.51
N ARG A 430 -26.54 -13.20 -6.45
CA ARG A 430 -26.53 -12.27 -5.32
C ARG A 430 -27.95 -12.10 -4.80
N SER A 431 -28.09 -12.05 -3.48
CA SER A 431 -29.36 -11.82 -2.80
C SER A 431 -29.22 -10.67 -1.80
N LEU A 432 -30.33 -10.03 -1.44
CA LEU A 432 -30.35 -8.98 -0.44
C LEU A 432 -29.77 -9.50 0.89
N GLU A 433 -28.84 -8.75 1.47
CA GLU A 433 -28.32 -9.02 2.82
C GLU A 433 -29.44 -8.88 3.86
N LYS A 434 -29.61 -9.90 4.71
CA LYS A 434 -30.70 -9.94 5.70
C LYS A 434 -30.39 -9.06 6.92
N ARG A 435 -29.11 -8.77 7.17
CA ARG A 435 -28.67 -7.99 8.33
C ARG A 435 -28.80 -6.48 8.08
N ILE A 436 -29.89 -5.90 8.58
CA ILE A 436 -30.23 -4.46 8.46
C ILE A 436 -29.04 -3.55 8.83
N SER A 437 -28.29 -3.87 9.88
CA SER A 437 -27.15 -3.04 10.31
C SER A 437 -26.05 -2.91 9.24
N LYS A 438 -25.83 -3.94 8.43
CA LYS A 438 -24.84 -3.88 7.33
C LYS A 438 -25.38 -3.09 6.13
N VAL A 439 -26.66 -3.27 5.82
CA VAL A 439 -27.37 -2.60 4.73
C VAL A 439 -27.46 -1.09 4.94
N LEU A 440 -27.49 -0.62 6.20
CA LEU A 440 -27.54 0.81 6.52
C LEU A 440 -26.15 1.42 6.79
N ASN A 441 -25.31 0.77 7.59
CA ASN A 441 -24.09 1.43 8.08
C ASN A 441 -23.03 1.61 6.98
N VAL A 442 -22.79 0.59 6.15
CA VAL A 442 -21.72 0.67 5.14
C VAL A 442 -22.04 1.75 4.09
N PRO A 443 -23.25 1.81 3.50
CA PRO A 443 -23.59 2.89 2.58
C PRO A 443 -23.53 4.27 3.25
N LEU A 444 -24.02 4.41 4.49
CA LEU A 444 -23.96 5.67 5.24
C LEU A 444 -22.51 6.15 5.40
N PHE A 445 -21.60 5.29 5.85
CA PHE A 445 -20.19 5.63 6.00
C PHE A 445 -19.51 5.89 4.65
N SER A 446 -19.83 5.13 3.60
CA SER A 446 -19.30 5.34 2.26
C SER A 446 -19.70 6.72 1.70
N TRP A 447 -20.97 7.12 1.83
CA TRP A 447 -21.43 8.42 1.35
C TRP A 447 -20.97 9.58 2.23
N LEU A 448 -20.87 9.39 3.55
CA LEU A 448 -20.23 10.35 4.43
C LEU A 448 -18.75 10.56 4.02
N PHE A 449 -18.05 9.47 3.70
CA PHE A 449 -16.68 9.55 3.20
C PHE A 449 -16.58 10.33 1.88
N VAL A 450 -17.49 10.09 0.92
CA VAL A 450 -17.56 10.87 -0.34
C VAL A 450 -17.73 12.37 -0.05
N LEU A 451 -18.60 12.74 0.89
CA LEU A 451 -18.83 14.15 1.25
C LEU A 451 -17.58 14.78 1.87
N VAL A 452 -16.96 14.11 2.85
CA VAL A 452 -15.75 14.62 3.52
C VAL A 452 -14.57 14.70 2.56
N ALA A 453 -14.35 13.66 1.75
CA ALA A 453 -13.29 13.64 0.75
C ALA A 453 -13.53 14.70 -0.36
N GLY A 454 -14.78 14.86 -0.81
CA GLY A 454 -15.17 15.90 -1.76
C GLY A 454 -14.92 17.31 -1.23
N TYR A 455 -15.27 17.57 0.03
CA TYR A 455 -14.93 18.83 0.70
C TYR A 455 -13.41 19.03 0.81
N GLY A 456 -12.67 17.98 1.15
CA GLY A 456 -11.20 18.02 1.17
C GLY A 456 -10.58 18.33 -0.19
N LEU A 457 -11.11 17.75 -1.26
CA LEU A 457 -10.67 18.07 -2.63
C LEU A 457 -11.02 19.52 -3.01
N TYR A 458 -12.19 20.01 -2.60
CA TYR A 458 -12.60 21.40 -2.83
C TYR A 458 -11.70 22.41 -2.11
N GLN A 459 -11.19 22.07 -0.92
CA GLN A 459 -10.33 22.95 -0.12
C GLN A 459 -8.86 23.02 -0.61
N ILE A 460 -8.47 22.25 -1.63
CA ILE A 460 -7.09 22.21 -2.13
C ILE A 460 -6.52 23.62 -2.42
N PRO A 461 -7.20 24.49 -3.20
CA PRO A 461 -6.71 25.86 -3.45
C PRO A 461 -6.52 26.68 -2.18
N ALA A 462 -7.45 26.58 -1.23
CA ALA A 462 -7.40 27.36 -0.01
C ALA A 462 -6.22 26.95 0.88
N VAL A 463 -5.89 25.66 0.93
CA VAL A 463 -4.88 25.12 1.87
C VAL A 463 -3.49 25.01 1.28
N PHE A 464 -3.38 24.61 0.01
CA PHE A 464 -2.10 24.38 -0.68
C PHE A 464 -1.67 25.53 -1.58
N PHE A 465 -2.56 26.49 -1.86
CA PHE A 465 -2.27 27.66 -2.69
C PHE A 465 -2.61 28.97 -1.97
N SER A 466 -2.24 29.08 -0.69
CA SER A 466 -2.30 30.32 0.10
C SER A 466 -3.65 31.05 0.07
N GLY A 467 -4.76 30.31 0.16
CA GLY A 467 -6.11 30.91 0.22
C GLY A 467 -6.71 31.30 -1.14
N LEU A 468 -6.12 30.88 -2.26
CA LEU A 468 -6.62 31.21 -3.60
C LEU A 468 -7.92 30.44 -3.93
N SER A 469 -8.73 31.01 -4.83
CA SER A 469 -10.01 30.42 -5.27
C SER A 469 -9.85 29.48 -6.46
N TRP A 470 -10.81 28.58 -6.67
CA TRP A 470 -10.84 27.73 -7.87
C TRP A 470 -10.90 28.51 -9.19
N GLU A 471 -11.55 29.68 -9.19
CA GLU A 471 -11.58 30.57 -10.36
C GLU A 471 -10.18 31.07 -10.71
N PHE A 472 -9.41 31.48 -9.70
CA PHE A 472 -8.02 31.89 -9.87
C PHE A 472 -7.15 30.72 -10.35
N ILE A 473 -7.28 29.54 -9.74
CA ILE A 473 -6.52 28.33 -10.10
C ILE A 473 -6.78 27.93 -11.55
N ARG A 474 -8.02 28.00 -12.05
CA ARG A 474 -8.32 27.71 -13.47
C ARG A 474 -7.62 28.67 -14.43
N VAL A 475 -7.38 29.91 -14.02
CA VAL A 475 -6.71 30.92 -14.84
C VAL A 475 -5.19 30.77 -14.79
N TRP A 476 -4.60 30.45 -13.63
CA TRP A 476 -3.14 30.44 -13.43
C TRP A 476 -2.51 29.06 -13.49
N ALA A 477 -3.12 28.04 -12.89
CA ALA A 477 -2.57 26.68 -12.88
C ALA A 477 -2.80 25.94 -14.22
N PRO A 478 -2.06 24.86 -14.50
CA PRO A 478 -2.28 24.00 -15.66
C PRO A 478 -3.69 23.39 -15.69
N ALA A 479 -4.24 23.14 -16.89
CA ALA A 479 -5.58 22.56 -17.04
C ALA A 479 -5.68 21.11 -16.51
N SER A 480 -4.55 20.42 -16.39
CA SER A 480 -4.48 19.07 -15.84
C SER A 480 -4.83 19.01 -14.34
N LEU A 481 -4.59 20.06 -13.55
CA LEU A 481 -4.86 20.05 -12.11
C LEU A 481 -6.36 19.93 -11.77
N PRO A 482 -7.27 20.78 -12.31
CA PRO A 482 -8.71 20.59 -12.11
C PRO A 482 -9.20 19.21 -12.61
N VAL A 483 -8.66 18.72 -13.73
CA VAL A 483 -9.05 17.41 -14.30
C VAL A 483 -8.60 16.27 -13.38
N ALA A 484 -7.41 16.34 -12.80
CA ALA A 484 -6.92 15.36 -11.83
C ALA A 484 -7.82 15.29 -10.60
N VAL A 485 -8.21 16.45 -10.05
CA VAL A 485 -9.12 16.52 -8.90
C VAL A 485 -10.49 15.90 -9.20
N ILE A 486 -11.07 16.20 -10.37
CA ILE A 486 -12.34 15.58 -10.81
C ILE A 486 -12.19 14.07 -11.02
N THR A 487 -11.06 13.63 -11.57
CA THR A 487 -10.77 12.21 -11.83
C THR A 487 -10.68 11.43 -10.51
N VAL A 488 -9.96 11.97 -9.51
CA VAL A 488 -9.87 11.38 -8.16
C VAL A 488 -11.24 11.34 -7.49
N PHE A 489 -12.03 12.42 -7.55
CA PHE A 489 -13.37 12.44 -6.98
C PHE A 489 -14.27 11.39 -7.63
N THR A 490 -14.23 11.25 -8.95
CA THR A 490 -14.99 10.25 -9.71
C THR A 490 -14.62 8.83 -9.29
N ALA A 491 -13.33 8.55 -9.14
CA ALA A 491 -12.84 7.27 -8.65
C ALA A 491 -13.35 6.93 -7.25
N ILE A 492 -13.35 7.90 -6.32
CA ILE A 492 -13.88 7.72 -4.96
C ILE A 492 -15.37 7.40 -4.99
N VAL A 493 -16.16 8.16 -5.77
CA VAL A 493 -17.61 7.94 -5.91
C VAL A 493 -17.91 6.55 -6.47
N LEU A 494 -17.26 6.16 -7.58
CA LEU A 494 -17.48 4.85 -8.21
C LEU A 494 -17.09 3.69 -7.29
N PHE A 495 -15.99 3.81 -6.56
CA PHE A 495 -15.59 2.77 -5.62
C PHE A 495 -16.53 2.68 -4.41
N CYS A 496 -17.00 3.80 -3.87
CA CYS A 496 -17.99 3.83 -2.79
C CYS A 496 -19.35 3.27 -3.26
N LEU A 497 -19.74 3.53 -4.51
CA LEU A 497 -20.92 2.93 -5.14
C LEU A 497 -20.76 1.41 -5.26
N TYR A 498 -19.60 0.93 -5.72
CA TYR A 498 -19.29 -0.50 -5.78
C TYR A 498 -19.34 -1.18 -4.41
N LEU A 499 -18.73 -0.57 -3.38
CA LEU A 499 -18.76 -1.07 -2.01
C LEU A 499 -20.18 -1.12 -1.44
N THR A 500 -20.97 -0.07 -1.67
CA THR A 500 -22.38 0.00 -1.28
C THR A 500 -23.17 -1.14 -1.92
N PHE A 501 -23.06 -1.29 -3.25
CA PHE A 501 -23.77 -2.32 -4.00
C PHE A 501 -23.41 -3.74 -3.55
N THR A 502 -22.11 -4.04 -3.46
CA THR A 502 -21.64 -5.39 -3.07
C THR A 502 -21.92 -5.74 -1.61
N THR A 503 -22.14 -4.75 -0.75
CA THR A 503 -22.54 -4.97 0.65
C THR A 503 -24.03 -5.20 0.79
N ILE A 504 -24.86 -4.51 0.00
CA ILE A 504 -26.32 -4.70 -0.01
C ILE A 504 -26.68 -6.03 -0.68
N PHE A 505 -25.95 -6.40 -1.74
CA PHE A 505 -26.15 -7.63 -2.52
C PHE A 505 -24.89 -8.52 -2.47
N PRO A 506 -24.58 -9.16 -1.33
CA PRO A 506 -23.46 -10.08 -1.24
C PRO A 506 -23.66 -11.31 -2.12
N ALA A 507 -22.57 -11.84 -2.67
CA ALA A 507 -22.55 -13.10 -3.41
C ALA A 507 -22.21 -14.27 -2.48
N GLN A 508 -22.79 -15.45 -2.72
CA GLN A 508 -22.66 -16.61 -1.82
C GLN A 508 -21.24 -17.23 -1.76
N LYS A 509 -20.40 -17.03 -2.79
CA LYS A 509 -19.03 -17.59 -2.87
C LYS A 509 -17.96 -16.59 -3.37
N GLU A 510 -18.23 -15.29 -3.27
CA GLU A 510 -17.30 -14.29 -3.83
C GLU A 510 -16.08 -14.07 -2.92
N LYS A 511 -14.90 -14.39 -3.45
CA LYS A 511 -13.63 -14.02 -2.83
C LYS A 511 -13.33 -12.54 -3.12
N SER A 512 -13.57 -11.69 -2.12
CA SER A 512 -13.51 -10.21 -2.22
C SER A 512 -12.08 -9.62 -2.31
N PHE A 513 -11.22 -10.12 -3.21
CA PHE A 513 -9.83 -9.66 -3.31
C PHE A 513 -9.70 -8.22 -3.84
N PHE A 514 -10.53 -7.81 -4.80
CA PHE A 514 -10.48 -6.46 -5.37
C PHE A 514 -10.72 -5.36 -4.31
N PRO A 515 -11.85 -5.36 -3.55
CA PRO A 515 -12.04 -4.37 -2.49
C PRO A 515 -10.93 -4.39 -1.43
N LEU A 516 -10.38 -5.57 -1.10
CA LEU A 516 -9.29 -5.71 -0.14
C LEU A 516 -8.00 -5.01 -0.62
N MET A 517 -7.63 -5.20 -1.88
CA MET A 517 -6.47 -4.56 -2.49
C MET A 517 -6.60 -3.04 -2.48
N VAL A 518 -7.76 -2.53 -2.92
CA VAL A 518 -8.02 -1.08 -3.00
C VAL A 518 -8.02 -0.44 -1.61
N LEU A 519 -8.65 -1.07 -0.62
CA LEU A 519 -8.65 -0.56 0.75
C LEU A 519 -7.25 -0.63 1.38
N SER A 520 -6.42 -1.62 1.04
CA SER A 520 -5.03 -1.69 1.50
C SER A 520 -4.19 -0.53 0.93
N ILE A 521 -4.38 -0.21 -0.36
CA ILE A 521 -3.75 0.96 -1.00
C ILE A 521 -4.23 2.26 -0.34
N THR A 522 -5.53 2.38 -0.11
CA THR A 522 -6.14 3.55 0.52
C THR A 522 -5.61 3.74 1.95
N SER A 523 -5.44 2.64 2.71
CA SER A 523 -4.84 2.66 4.05
C SER A 523 -3.41 3.18 4.02
N GLY A 524 -2.56 2.64 3.13
CA GLY A 524 -1.17 3.09 2.96
C GLY A 524 -1.07 4.57 2.54
N PHE A 525 -1.94 5.01 1.63
CA PHE A 525 -2.04 6.43 1.25
C PHE A 525 -2.48 7.32 2.41
N GLY A 526 -3.47 6.89 3.20
CA GLY A 526 -3.92 7.61 4.40
C GLY A 526 -2.79 7.81 5.41
N ASN A 527 -1.98 6.78 5.64
CA ASN A 527 -0.79 6.88 6.50
C ASN A 527 0.26 7.84 5.92
N ALA A 528 0.55 7.74 4.62
CA ALA A 528 1.48 8.66 3.95
C ALA A 528 1.00 10.12 3.97
N LEU A 529 -0.31 10.36 3.84
CA LEU A 529 -0.90 11.69 3.94
C LEU A 529 -0.68 12.29 5.34
N ILE A 530 -0.80 11.49 6.41
CA ILE A 530 -0.52 11.95 7.77
C ILE A 530 0.93 12.46 7.87
N ILE A 531 1.89 11.67 7.38
CA ILE A 531 3.32 12.03 7.40
C ILE A 531 3.54 13.35 6.64
N PHE A 532 2.98 13.45 5.43
CA PHE A 532 3.10 14.63 4.60
C PHE A 532 2.55 15.88 5.29
N ILE A 533 1.34 15.80 5.85
CA ILE A 533 0.69 16.93 6.52
C ILE A 533 1.44 17.36 7.78
N VAL A 534 2.01 16.42 8.53
CA VAL A 534 2.85 16.75 9.70
C VAL A 534 4.14 17.43 9.25
N ASN A 535 4.82 16.92 8.23
CA ASN A 535 6.03 17.56 7.70
C ASN A 535 5.75 18.97 7.18
N GLU A 536 4.66 19.14 6.43
CA GLU A 536 4.21 20.43 5.92
C GLU A 536 3.88 21.40 7.07
N ALA A 537 3.21 20.93 8.13
CA ALA A 537 2.90 21.74 9.30
C ALA A 537 4.16 22.21 10.04
N LEU A 538 5.22 21.40 10.09
CA LEU A 538 6.51 21.75 10.70
C LEU A 538 7.32 22.78 9.89
N ASN A 539 7.06 22.88 8.59
CA ASN A 539 7.75 23.81 7.69
C ASN A 539 7.01 25.15 7.51
N ARG A 540 5.71 25.22 7.87
CA ARG A 540 4.95 26.49 7.85
C ARG A 540 5.26 27.35 9.07
N THR A 541 5.55 28.64 8.83
CA THR A 541 5.91 29.64 9.85
C THR A 541 4.73 30.51 10.30
N ASP A 542 3.58 30.45 9.62
CA ASP A 542 2.40 31.27 9.92
C ASP A 542 1.27 30.50 10.64
N GLN A 543 0.37 31.22 11.33
CA GLN A 543 -0.79 30.71 12.11
C GLN A 543 -1.87 29.95 11.29
N SER A 544 -1.63 29.63 10.01
CA SER A 544 -2.57 28.92 9.11
C SER A 544 -2.58 27.39 9.29
N GLY A 545 -2.00 26.87 10.37
CA GLY A 545 -1.98 25.44 10.70
C GLY A 545 -3.37 24.81 10.88
N SER A 546 -4.40 25.62 11.17
CA SER A 546 -5.79 25.14 11.33
C SER A 546 -6.34 24.44 10.09
N ASN A 547 -5.91 24.85 8.90
CA ASN A 547 -6.40 24.28 7.64
C ASN A 547 -5.74 22.93 7.32
N LEU A 548 -4.49 22.73 7.75
CA LEU A 548 -3.80 21.44 7.63
C LEU A 548 -4.38 20.41 8.60
N PHE A 549 -4.88 20.85 9.76
CA PHE A 549 -5.50 19.95 10.74
C PHE A 549 -6.67 19.15 10.16
N PHE A 550 -7.48 19.74 9.28
CA PHE A 550 -8.54 19.01 8.57
C PHE A 550 -7.98 17.82 7.78
N TYR A 551 -6.89 18.01 7.01
CA TYR A 551 -6.28 16.93 6.23
C TYR A 551 -5.57 15.89 7.10
N PHE A 552 -5.05 16.30 8.27
CA PHE A 552 -4.53 15.37 9.26
C PHE A 552 -5.65 14.45 9.79
N VAL A 553 -6.78 15.02 10.21
CA VAL A 553 -7.94 14.25 10.67
C VAL A 553 -8.50 13.37 9.55
N LEU A 554 -8.56 13.88 8.32
CA LEU A 554 -8.96 13.11 7.15
C LEU A 554 -8.01 11.92 6.91
N GLY A 555 -6.69 12.13 6.96
CA GLY A 555 -5.69 11.09 6.82
C GLY A 555 -5.83 10.00 7.90
N VAL A 556 -5.99 10.39 9.16
CA VAL A 556 -6.26 9.47 10.29
C VAL A 556 -7.55 8.69 10.06
N MET A 557 -8.63 9.36 9.66
CA MET A 557 -9.91 8.71 9.39
C MET A 557 -9.78 7.68 8.25
N VAL A 558 -9.15 8.07 7.13
CA VAL A 558 -8.89 7.19 5.98
C VAL A 558 -8.10 5.96 6.42
N TYR A 559 -6.99 6.16 7.12
CA TYR A 559 -6.13 5.09 7.60
C TYR A 559 -6.89 4.13 8.53
N VAL A 560 -7.52 4.65 9.59
CA VAL A 560 -8.20 3.83 10.60
C VAL A 560 -9.39 3.06 10.01
N LEU A 561 -10.23 3.72 9.19
CA LEU A 561 -11.39 3.07 8.58
C LEU A 561 -10.97 2.00 7.58
N ALA A 562 -10.04 2.31 6.68
CA ALA A 562 -9.54 1.33 5.71
C ALA A 562 -8.89 0.14 6.41
N GLN A 563 -8.03 0.40 7.40
CA GLN A 563 -7.34 -0.64 8.16
C GLN A 563 -8.30 -1.54 8.94
N LYS A 564 -9.33 -0.96 9.57
CA LYS A 564 -10.36 -1.73 10.31
C LYS A 564 -11.14 -2.66 9.37
N VAL A 565 -11.54 -2.16 8.20
CA VAL A 565 -12.29 -2.96 7.22
C VAL A 565 -11.42 -4.08 6.64
N VAL A 566 -10.18 -3.76 6.24
CA VAL A 566 -9.23 -4.73 5.68
C VAL A 566 -8.96 -5.86 6.69
N ARG A 567 -8.57 -5.51 7.93
CA ARG A 567 -8.28 -6.51 8.98
C ARG A 567 -9.47 -7.41 9.27
N THR A 568 -10.67 -6.84 9.39
CA THR A 568 -11.90 -7.61 9.67
C THR A 568 -12.22 -8.60 8.54
N LYS A 569 -12.20 -8.14 7.28
CA LYS A 569 -12.51 -8.99 6.13
C LYS A 569 -11.50 -10.12 5.95
N LEU A 570 -10.23 -9.88 6.26
CA LEU A 570 -9.20 -10.90 6.13
C LEU A 570 -9.26 -11.95 7.23
N ILE A 571 -9.53 -11.57 8.48
CA ILE A 571 -9.79 -12.55 9.54
C ILE A 571 -10.94 -13.48 9.13
N GLN A 572 -12.02 -12.94 8.58
CA GLN A 572 -13.14 -13.73 8.08
C GLN A 572 -12.72 -14.64 6.91
N LEU A 573 -12.08 -14.07 5.88
CA LEU A 573 -11.66 -14.81 4.69
C LEU A 573 -10.72 -15.96 5.02
N THR A 574 -9.69 -15.70 5.84
CA THR A 574 -8.70 -16.71 6.21
C THR A 574 -9.34 -17.85 7.00
N ASN A 575 -10.18 -17.55 7.99
CA ASN A 575 -10.85 -18.60 8.77
C ASN A 575 -11.87 -19.38 7.94
N THR A 576 -12.56 -18.75 6.98
CA THR A 576 -13.43 -19.47 6.03
C THR A 576 -12.60 -20.41 5.14
N ILE A 577 -11.48 -19.95 4.59
CA ILE A 577 -10.60 -20.79 3.75
C ILE A 577 -10.07 -21.98 4.56
N ILE A 578 -9.66 -21.76 5.81
CA ILE A 578 -9.17 -22.82 6.68
C ILE A 578 -10.27 -23.82 7.01
N TYR A 579 -11.48 -23.33 7.33
CA TYR A 579 -12.63 -24.20 7.57
C TYR A 579 -12.94 -25.06 6.33
N GLU A 580 -13.04 -24.45 5.15
CA GLU A 580 -13.28 -25.15 3.88
C GLU A 580 -12.21 -26.21 3.63
N LYS A 581 -10.92 -25.88 3.84
CA LYS A 581 -9.82 -26.82 3.65
C LYS A 581 -9.77 -27.93 4.69
N ARG A 582 -10.11 -27.65 5.94
CA ARG A 582 -10.20 -28.67 6.98
C ARG A 582 -11.33 -29.65 6.68
N MET A 583 -12.49 -29.17 6.24
CA MET A 583 -13.61 -30.03 5.85
C MET A 583 -13.30 -30.85 4.59
N ASP A 584 -12.63 -30.25 3.59
CA ASP A 584 -12.14 -30.96 2.41
C ASP A 584 -11.21 -32.13 2.79
N LEU A 585 -10.22 -31.89 3.66
CA LEU A 585 -9.33 -32.94 4.15
C LEU A 585 -10.08 -34.02 4.94
N ILE A 586 -10.98 -33.64 5.84
CA ILE A 586 -11.78 -34.61 6.63
C ILE A 586 -12.63 -35.49 5.70
N ASN A 587 -13.31 -34.88 4.71
CA ASN A 587 -14.11 -35.64 3.75
C ASN A 587 -13.23 -36.59 2.93
N LYS A 588 -12.03 -36.18 2.51
CA LYS A 588 -11.11 -37.08 1.82
C LYS A 588 -10.65 -38.25 2.70
N ILE A 589 -10.30 -37.97 3.96
CA ILE A 589 -9.91 -39.01 4.92
C ILE A 589 -11.05 -40.01 5.15
N LEU A 590 -12.28 -39.54 5.38
CA LEU A 590 -13.44 -40.40 5.62
C LEU A 590 -13.82 -41.27 4.41
N ASN A 591 -13.49 -40.85 3.19
CA ASN A 591 -13.74 -41.61 1.96
C ASN A 591 -12.52 -42.42 1.48
N THR A 592 -11.43 -42.44 2.26
CA THR A 592 -10.24 -43.24 1.93
C THR A 592 -10.43 -44.67 2.42
N PRO A 593 -10.12 -45.71 1.62
CA PRO A 593 -10.24 -47.11 2.05
C PRO A 593 -9.46 -47.38 3.36
N TYR A 594 -10.04 -48.19 4.25
CA TYR A 594 -9.46 -48.50 5.56
C TYR A 594 -8.02 -49.03 5.46
N GLU A 595 -7.77 -49.94 4.52
CA GLU A 595 -6.45 -50.48 4.20
C GLU A 595 -5.36 -49.40 4.06
N ARG A 596 -5.67 -48.30 3.39
CA ARG A 596 -4.72 -47.20 3.18
C ARG A 596 -4.56 -46.33 4.41
N ILE A 597 -5.62 -46.14 5.19
CA ILE A 597 -5.56 -45.40 6.46
C ILE A 597 -4.68 -46.14 7.47
N GLU A 598 -4.75 -47.48 7.53
CA GLU A 598 -3.93 -48.30 8.43
C GLU A 598 -2.42 -48.16 8.14
N GLN A 599 -2.04 -47.85 6.90
CA GLN A 599 -0.66 -47.58 6.48
C GLN A 599 -0.20 -46.13 6.77
N MET A 600 -1.09 -45.23 7.17
CA MET A 600 -0.75 -43.82 7.41
C MET A 600 -0.22 -43.58 8.82
N GLU A 601 0.83 -42.76 8.94
CA GLU A 601 1.29 -42.24 10.23
C GLU A 601 0.23 -41.31 10.86
N THR A 602 -0.26 -41.67 12.05
CA THR A 602 -1.30 -40.92 12.76
C THR A 602 -0.85 -39.50 13.11
N GLU A 603 0.45 -39.28 13.32
CA GLU A 603 1.07 -37.98 13.59
C GLU A 603 0.90 -37.00 12.42
N LYS A 604 0.99 -37.47 11.17
CA LYS A 604 0.85 -36.63 9.97
C LYS A 604 -0.56 -36.07 9.86
N VAL A 605 -1.58 -36.89 10.19
CA VAL A 605 -2.99 -36.48 10.18
C VAL A 605 -3.24 -35.39 11.24
N GLN A 606 -2.81 -35.62 12.48
CA GLN A 606 -3.03 -34.69 13.58
C GLN A 606 -2.30 -33.34 13.38
N THR A 607 -1.04 -33.39 12.93
CA THR A 607 -0.23 -32.17 12.72
C THR A 607 -0.75 -31.31 11.58
N THR A 608 -1.25 -31.94 10.50
CA THR A 608 -1.79 -31.21 9.34
C THR A 608 -3.15 -30.58 9.64
N LEU A 609 -4.08 -31.33 10.26
CA LEU A 609 -5.43 -30.84 10.55
C LEU A 609 -5.48 -29.76 11.64
N ASN A 610 -4.48 -29.73 12.53
CA ASN A 610 -4.39 -28.78 13.63
C ASN A 610 -3.31 -27.70 13.39
N ASN A 611 -2.03 -28.05 13.61
CA ASN A 611 -0.93 -27.09 13.71
C ASN A 611 -0.69 -26.30 12.41
N ASP A 612 -0.71 -26.97 11.25
CA ASP A 612 -0.44 -26.30 9.97
C ASP A 612 -1.60 -25.39 9.55
N THR A 613 -2.85 -25.79 9.84
CA THR A 613 -4.02 -24.91 9.63
C THR A 613 -4.02 -23.69 10.55
N GLU A 614 -3.62 -23.86 11.82
CA GLU A 614 -3.54 -22.77 12.79
C GLU A 614 -2.45 -21.75 12.41
N ALA A 615 -1.27 -22.24 11.98
CA ALA A 615 -0.18 -21.39 11.52
C ALA A 615 -0.63 -20.45 10.38
N ILE A 616 -1.44 -20.94 9.43
CA ILE A 616 -1.96 -20.09 8.35
C ILE A 616 -2.89 -19.00 8.89
N SER A 617 -3.74 -19.31 9.86
CA SER A 617 -4.66 -18.34 10.46
C SER A 617 -3.90 -17.21 11.17
N ASN A 618 -2.96 -17.60 12.04
CA ASN A 618 -2.25 -16.69 12.92
C ASN A 618 -1.33 -15.73 12.15
N HIS A 619 -0.77 -16.18 11.02
CA HIS A 619 0.19 -15.38 10.26
C HIS A 619 -0.44 -14.55 9.14
N ALA A 620 -1.67 -14.82 8.71
CA ALA A 620 -2.33 -14.08 7.63
C ALA A 620 -2.42 -12.56 7.89
N GLY A 621 -2.62 -12.16 9.16
CA GLY A 621 -2.69 -10.74 9.57
C GLY A 621 -1.42 -9.93 9.29
N SER A 622 -0.25 -10.56 9.39
CA SER A 622 1.04 -9.90 9.13
C SER A 622 1.24 -9.56 7.65
N LEU A 623 0.79 -10.41 6.72
CA LEU A 623 0.96 -10.17 5.28
C LEU A 623 0.35 -8.85 4.82
N ILE A 624 -0.81 -8.52 5.38
CA ILE A 624 -1.53 -7.29 5.06
C ILE A 624 -0.84 -6.08 5.65
N THR A 625 -0.34 -6.22 6.88
CA THR A 625 0.39 -5.15 7.54
C THR A 625 1.66 -4.86 6.71
N GLY A 626 2.40 -5.88 6.31
CA GLY A 626 3.52 -5.75 5.36
C GLY A 626 3.13 -5.13 4.02
N LEU A 627 1.99 -5.49 3.41
CA LEU A 627 1.50 -4.86 2.18
C LEU A 627 1.16 -3.37 2.38
N THR A 628 0.45 -3.03 3.45
CA THR A 628 0.07 -1.65 3.79
C THR A 628 1.30 -0.78 4.03
N ASP A 629 2.28 -1.33 4.74
CA ASP A 629 3.54 -0.66 5.03
C ASP A 629 4.43 -0.55 3.79
N SER A 630 4.39 -1.53 2.88
CA SER A 630 5.05 -1.43 1.57
C SER A 630 4.46 -0.29 0.74
N ILE A 631 3.13 -0.12 0.76
CA ILE A 631 2.46 0.99 0.06
C ILE A 631 2.82 2.32 0.71
N THR A 632 2.82 2.39 2.05
CA THR A 632 3.27 3.58 2.80
C THR A 632 4.70 3.94 2.40
N LEU A 633 5.59 2.95 2.34
CA LEU A 633 6.99 3.11 1.96
C LEU A 633 7.13 3.65 0.53
N ILE A 634 6.38 3.10 -0.43
CA ILE A 634 6.35 3.60 -1.82
C ILE A 634 5.88 5.04 -1.86
N CYS A 635 4.81 5.40 -1.14
CA CYS A 635 4.32 6.79 -1.08
C CYS A 635 5.38 7.73 -0.48
N CYS A 636 6.10 7.31 0.56
CA CYS A 636 7.20 8.08 1.14
C CYS A 636 8.35 8.27 0.14
N LEU A 637 8.72 7.22 -0.59
CA LEU A 637 9.75 7.30 -1.63
C LEU A 637 9.33 8.24 -2.77
N VAL A 638 8.09 8.16 -3.23
CA VAL A 638 7.55 9.09 -4.24
C VAL A 638 7.62 10.53 -3.72
N TYR A 639 7.23 10.76 -2.46
CA TYR A 639 7.34 12.08 -1.83
C TYR A 639 8.78 12.60 -1.79
N LEU A 640 9.73 11.77 -1.37
CA LEU A 640 11.15 12.13 -1.39
C LEU A 640 11.68 12.39 -2.80
N GLY A 641 11.21 11.63 -3.80
CA GLY A 641 11.55 11.85 -5.20
C GLY A 641 11.03 13.17 -5.76
N ILE A 642 9.84 13.60 -5.32
CA ILE A 642 9.27 14.92 -5.67
C ILE A 642 10.13 16.04 -5.09
N ILE A 643 10.67 15.87 -3.88
CA ILE A 643 11.56 16.86 -3.26
C ILE A 643 12.91 16.90 -4.00
N ASN A 644 13.58 15.75 -4.13
CA ASN A 644 14.86 15.65 -4.83
C ASN A 644 15.11 14.20 -5.29
N ILE A 645 15.27 14.03 -6.61
CA ILE A 645 15.50 12.73 -7.25
C ILE A 645 16.77 12.02 -6.74
N TYR A 646 17.83 12.76 -6.43
CA TYR A 646 19.08 12.20 -5.90
C TYR A 646 18.89 11.65 -4.49
N GLY A 647 18.11 12.36 -3.66
CA GLY A 647 17.73 11.87 -2.34
C GLY A 647 16.90 10.59 -2.41
N LEU A 648 16.00 10.46 -3.40
CA LEU A 648 15.29 9.21 -3.66
C LEU A 648 16.26 8.07 -4.01
N LEU A 649 17.19 8.28 -4.94
CA LEU A 649 18.15 7.24 -5.36
C LEU A 649 18.99 6.74 -4.18
N ILE A 650 19.44 7.65 -3.32
CA ILE A 650 20.18 7.30 -2.10
C ILE A 650 19.28 6.52 -1.13
N SER A 651 18.03 6.96 -0.93
CA SER A 651 17.04 6.25 -0.10
C SER A 651 16.81 4.81 -0.60
N ILE A 652 16.68 4.62 -1.91
CA ILE A 652 16.55 3.30 -2.54
C ILE A 652 17.82 2.48 -2.31
N GLY A 653 19.00 3.05 -2.55
CA GLY A 653 20.28 2.37 -2.35
C GLY A 653 20.43 1.85 -0.92
N VAL A 654 20.06 2.67 0.07
CA VAL A 654 20.03 2.28 1.48
C VAL A 654 19.09 1.12 1.74
N ILE A 655 17.84 1.24 1.27
CA ILE A 655 16.83 0.19 1.47
C ILE A 655 17.30 -1.12 0.84
N LEU A 656 17.93 -1.08 -0.32
CA LEU A 656 18.49 -2.25 -0.99
C LEU A 656 19.66 -2.87 -0.22
N ILE A 657 20.57 -2.06 0.33
CA ILE A 657 21.67 -2.56 1.18
C ILE A 657 21.10 -3.22 2.45
N ALA A 658 20.14 -2.57 3.11
CA ALA A 658 19.49 -3.11 4.30
C ALA A 658 18.73 -4.41 3.99
N ALA A 659 17.95 -4.44 2.90
CA ALA A 659 17.24 -5.62 2.45
C ALA A 659 18.19 -6.76 2.04
N GLY A 660 19.32 -6.44 1.40
CA GLY A 660 20.35 -7.40 1.01
C GLY A 660 21.01 -8.05 2.22
N LEU A 661 21.43 -7.26 3.21
CA LEU A 661 21.98 -7.75 4.48
C LEU A 661 20.96 -8.60 5.24
N TYR A 662 19.69 -8.16 5.26
CA TYR A 662 18.60 -8.91 5.86
C TYR A 662 18.39 -10.27 5.17
N TYR A 663 18.38 -10.29 3.84
CA TYR A 663 18.21 -11.53 3.07
C TYR A 663 19.34 -12.53 3.31
N VAL A 664 20.60 -12.06 3.29
CA VAL A 664 21.77 -12.91 3.56
C VAL A 664 21.72 -13.48 4.97
N ALA A 665 21.43 -12.64 5.96
CA ALA A 665 21.38 -13.07 7.35
C ALA A 665 20.18 -13.99 7.63
N GLY A 666 19.01 -13.67 7.05
CA GLY A 666 17.75 -14.42 7.18
C GLY A 666 17.81 -15.82 6.59
N ARG A 667 18.49 -16.02 5.45
CA ARG A 667 18.66 -17.35 4.83
C ARG A 667 19.30 -18.37 5.76
N SER A 668 20.22 -17.91 6.61
CA SER A 668 20.88 -18.78 7.60
C SER A 668 19.98 -19.15 8.77
N ALA A 669 18.96 -18.33 9.06
CA ALA A 669 17.98 -18.55 10.10
C ALA A 669 16.82 -19.43 9.60
N ASP A 670 16.41 -19.31 8.33
CA ASP A 670 15.41 -20.17 7.70
C ASP A 670 15.80 -21.66 7.78
N LYS A 671 17.07 -21.98 7.49
CA LYS A 671 17.59 -23.35 7.59
C LYS A 671 17.50 -23.91 9.02
N LEU A 672 17.74 -23.08 10.04
CA LEU A 672 17.62 -23.48 11.45
C LEU A 672 16.15 -23.69 11.84
N TRP A 673 15.23 -22.89 11.32
CA TRP A 673 13.80 -23.04 11.57
C TRP A 673 13.24 -24.33 10.99
N GLU A 674 13.67 -24.70 9.78
CA GLU A 674 13.30 -25.99 9.16
C GLU A 674 13.77 -27.17 10.03
N GLN A 675 15.02 -27.13 10.51
CA GLN A 675 15.55 -28.12 11.47
C GLN A 675 14.76 -28.16 12.78
N THR A 676 14.45 -26.99 13.35
CA THR A 676 13.72 -26.89 14.63
C THR A 676 12.30 -27.48 14.51
N ARG A 677 11.65 -27.35 13.35
CA ARG A 677 10.33 -27.93 13.07
C ARG A 677 10.39 -29.46 12.92
N ASN A 678 11.46 -30.00 12.33
CA ASN A 678 11.66 -31.46 12.25
C ASN A 678 11.88 -32.10 13.63
N ILE A 679 12.68 -31.45 14.49
CA ILE A 679 12.88 -31.90 15.87
C ILE A 679 11.55 -31.89 16.65
N GLN A 680 10.63 -30.96 16.33
CA GLN A 680 9.30 -30.94 16.94
C GLN A 680 8.48 -32.21 16.62
N ASN A 681 8.63 -32.82 15.43
CA ASN A 681 7.96 -34.09 15.12
C ASN A 681 8.52 -35.24 15.95
N ILE A 682 9.85 -35.26 16.18
CA ILE A 682 10.51 -36.24 17.06
C ILE A 682 9.98 -36.11 18.49
N PHE A 683 9.79 -34.87 18.97
CA PHE A 683 9.17 -34.63 20.27
C PHE A 683 7.74 -35.18 20.37
N PHE A 684 6.90 -34.98 19.34
CA PHE A 684 5.55 -35.56 19.32
C PHE A 684 5.56 -37.09 19.32
N LYS A 685 6.53 -37.70 18.63
CA LYS A 685 6.75 -39.15 18.71
C LYS A 685 7.04 -39.60 20.14
N TYR A 686 7.97 -38.95 20.85
CA TYR A 686 8.23 -39.25 22.26
C TYR A 686 7.01 -39.01 23.16
N LEU A 687 6.16 -38.02 22.87
CA LEU A 687 4.91 -37.84 23.61
C LEU A 687 3.95 -39.01 23.40
N ASN A 688 3.80 -39.49 22.17
CA ASN A 688 2.97 -40.66 21.85
C ASN A 688 3.54 -41.92 22.53
N ASP A 689 4.86 -42.14 22.45
CA ASP A 689 5.54 -43.26 23.10
C ASP A 689 5.39 -43.20 24.63
N LEU A 690 5.46 -42.00 25.23
CA LEU A 690 5.26 -41.80 26.66
C LEU A 690 3.83 -42.14 27.08
N VAL A 691 2.82 -41.69 26.33
CA VAL A 691 1.40 -41.91 26.66
C VAL A 691 1.00 -43.37 26.41
N GLY A 692 1.39 -43.94 25.26
CA GLY A 692 1.08 -45.32 24.89
C GLY A 692 1.89 -46.35 25.68
N GLY A 693 3.18 -46.09 25.90
CA GLY A 693 4.12 -46.95 26.60
C GLY A 693 4.23 -46.69 28.10
N TYR A 694 3.37 -45.85 28.69
CA TYR A 694 3.50 -45.42 30.09
C TYR A 694 3.55 -46.59 31.08
N LYS A 695 2.75 -47.64 30.84
CA LYS A 695 2.73 -48.85 31.67
C LYS A 695 4.09 -49.55 31.67
N GLU A 696 4.72 -49.68 30.50
CA GLU A 696 6.04 -50.30 30.36
C GLU A 696 7.13 -49.47 31.03
N LEU A 697 7.10 -48.14 30.84
CA LEU A 697 8.01 -47.19 31.49
C LEU A 697 7.82 -47.15 33.02
N SER A 698 6.64 -47.54 33.51
CA SER A 698 6.36 -47.60 34.94
C SER A 698 7.01 -48.81 35.62
N ILE A 699 7.23 -49.92 34.89
CA ILE A 699 7.67 -51.22 35.43
C ILE A 699 9.20 -51.33 35.61
N GLY A 700 9.99 -50.36 35.16
CA GLY A 700 11.45 -50.36 35.36
C GLY A 700 12.04 -48.98 35.47
N LYS A 701 12.70 -48.68 36.59
CA LYS A 701 13.38 -47.38 36.79
C LYS A 701 14.42 -47.12 35.69
N THR A 702 15.23 -48.12 35.33
CA THR A 702 16.25 -47.98 34.29
C THR A 702 15.66 -47.64 32.92
N LYS A 703 14.57 -48.32 32.51
CA LYS A 703 13.87 -48.04 31.24
C LYS A 703 13.31 -46.61 31.23
N ARG A 704 12.71 -46.19 32.35
CA ARG A 704 12.18 -44.84 32.53
C ARG A 704 13.28 -43.78 32.45
N ASP A 705 14.42 -44.03 33.09
CA ASP A 705 15.54 -43.11 33.14
C ASP A 705 16.22 -43.02 31.76
N GLN A 706 16.35 -44.13 31.02
CA GLN A 706 16.84 -44.15 29.63
C GLN A 706 15.92 -43.39 28.68
N PHE A 707 14.61 -43.72 28.68
CA PHE A 707 13.62 -43.02 27.86
C PHE A 707 13.58 -41.52 28.17
N LYS A 708 13.63 -41.17 29.45
CA LYS A 708 13.72 -39.77 29.89
C LYS A 708 15.01 -39.12 29.37
N GLY A 709 16.13 -39.84 29.39
CA GLY A 709 17.41 -39.38 28.83
C GLY A 709 17.30 -39.05 27.35
N ASP A 710 16.79 -39.96 26.54
CA ASP A 710 16.61 -39.77 25.08
C ASP A 710 15.67 -38.59 24.79
N MET A 711 14.55 -38.52 25.52
CA MET A 711 13.60 -37.41 25.40
C MET A 711 14.24 -36.07 25.82
N GLN A 712 15.05 -36.08 26.88
CA GLN A 712 15.79 -34.90 27.34
C GLN A 712 16.82 -34.44 26.31
N GLU A 713 17.55 -35.36 25.66
CA GLU A 713 18.49 -35.05 24.60
C GLU A 713 17.79 -34.38 23.41
N SER A 714 16.67 -34.93 22.95
CA SER A 714 15.87 -34.33 21.88
C SER A 714 15.32 -32.94 22.28
N CYS A 715 14.86 -32.78 23.52
CA CYS A 715 14.41 -31.48 24.04
C CYS A 715 15.55 -30.46 24.17
N LEU A 716 16.75 -30.90 24.52
CA LEU A 716 17.95 -30.07 24.58
C LEU A 716 18.36 -29.62 23.19
N GLU A 717 18.39 -30.53 22.20
CA GLU A 717 18.67 -30.17 20.81
C GLU A 717 17.64 -29.16 20.29
N TYR A 718 16.34 -29.40 20.55
CA TYR A 718 15.28 -28.46 20.21
C TYR A 718 15.52 -27.07 20.82
N LYS A 719 15.84 -27.02 22.12
CA LYS A 719 16.14 -25.79 22.85
C LYS A 719 17.33 -25.07 22.23
N GLU A 720 18.44 -25.76 21.99
CA GLU A 720 19.66 -25.16 21.43
C GLU A 720 19.44 -24.63 20.02
N LYS A 721 18.80 -25.41 19.14
CA LYS A 721 18.49 -24.98 17.76
C LYS A 721 17.52 -23.80 17.75
N ARG A 722 16.51 -23.81 18.61
CA ARG A 722 15.56 -22.70 18.75
C ARG A 722 16.21 -21.42 19.29
N ILE A 723 17.10 -21.54 20.28
CA ILE A 723 17.89 -20.40 20.78
C ILE A 723 18.79 -19.86 19.68
N LEU A 724 19.53 -20.72 18.98
CA LEU A 724 20.44 -20.31 17.91
C LEU A 724 19.67 -19.63 16.77
N GLY A 725 18.53 -20.18 16.35
CA GLY A 725 17.66 -19.59 15.34
C GLY A 725 17.12 -18.22 15.78
N GLY A 726 16.65 -18.10 17.03
CA GLY A 726 16.18 -16.85 17.62
C GLY A 726 17.26 -15.78 17.71
N LEU A 727 18.46 -16.13 18.20
CA LEU A 727 19.61 -15.23 18.29
C LEU A 727 20.06 -14.74 16.90
N LYS A 728 20.06 -15.62 15.89
CA LYS A 728 20.35 -15.20 14.52
C LYS A 728 19.35 -14.17 14.01
N PHE A 729 18.04 -14.38 14.23
CA PHE A 729 17.01 -13.40 13.86
C PHE A 729 17.14 -12.08 14.63
N ALA A 730 17.44 -12.13 15.93
CA ALA A 730 17.67 -10.92 16.73
C ALA A 730 18.85 -10.10 16.19
N ASN A 731 19.96 -10.77 15.82
CA ASN A 731 21.10 -10.09 15.21
C ASN A 731 20.75 -9.45 13.86
N VAL A 732 19.91 -10.10 13.04
CA VAL A 732 19.44 -9.52 11.78
C VAL A 732 18.67 -8.23 12.05
N PHE A 733 17.79 -8.22 13.06
CA PHE A 733 17.00 -7.05 13.45
C PHE A 733 17.89 -5.88 13.90
N ILE A 734 18.84 -6.14 14.80
CA ILE A 734 19.77 -5.12 15.32
C ILE A 734 20.58 -4.49 14.19
N VAL A 735 21.09 -5.30 13.24
CA VAL A 735 21.82 -4.79 12.08
C VAL A 735 20.92 -3.89 11.21
N GLY A 736 19.66 -4.28 11.00
CA GLY A 736 18.68 -3.47 10.28
C GLY A 736 18.44 -2.10 10.93
N GLU A 737 18.25 -2.06 12.24
CA GLU A 737 18.01 -0.82 13.00
C GLU A 737 19.24 0.12 13.00
N LEU A 738 20.43 -0.46 13.17
CA LEU A 738 21.70 0.30 13.11
C LEU A 738 21.91 0.93 11.73
N LEU A 739 21.65 0.18 10.64
CA LEU A 739 21.77 0.71 9.28
C LEU A 739 20.89 1.95 9.07
N PHE A 740 19.65 1.94 9.57
CA PHE A 740 18.77 3.11 9.48
C PHE A 740 19.32 4.32 10.24
N THR A 741 19.85 4.09 11.43
CA THR A 741 20.49 5.15 12.22
C THR A 741 21.70 5.74 11.49
N PHE A 742 22.53 4.88 10.89
CA PHE A 742 23.67 5.32 10.06
C PHE A 742 23.22 6.13 8.85
N VAL A 743 22.09 5.78 8.24
CA VAL A 743 21.56 6.49 7.07
C VAL A 743 21.06 7.86 7.44
N ILE A 744 20.27 7.96 8.51
CA ILE A 744 19.80 9.25 9.01
C ILE A 744 21.01 10.13 9.37
N GLY A 745 22.03 9.55 10.01
CA GLY A 745 23.30 10.23 10.28
C GLY A 745 24.01 10.69 8.99
N ALA A 746 24.16 9.81 8.00
CA ALA A 746 24.78 10.14 6.71
C ALA A 746 24.03 11.26 5.98
N VAL A 747 22.70 11.19 5.92
CA VAL A 747 21.86 12.23 5.31
C VAL A 747 21.92 13.53 6.12
N THR A 748 22.09 13.49 7.43
CA THR A 748 22.19 14.70 8.25
C THR A 748 23.56 15.37 8.13
N PHE A 749 24.64 14.58 8.12
CA PHE A 749 26.02 15.09 8.24
C PHE A 749 26.82 15.11 6.92
N LEU A 750 26.62 14.15 6.02
CA LEU A 750 27.36 14.07 4.74
C LEU A 750 26.67 14.83 3.61
N PHE A 751 25.34 14.86 3.60
CA PHE A 751 24.56 15.52 2.55
C PHE A 751 24.88 17.02 2.42
N PRO A 752 25.00 17.80 3.51
CA PRO A 752 25.43 19.20 3.41
C PRO A 752 26.84 19.38 2.85
N LEU A 753 27.72 18.37 3.00
CA LEU A 753 29.10 18.40 2.50
C LEU A 753 29.20 18.02 1.01
N LEU A 754 28.31 17.14 0.55
CA LEU A 754 28.30 16.66 -0.85
C LEU A 754 27.53 17.59 -1.80
N PHE A 755 26.61 18.40 -1.28
CA PHE A 755 25.77 19.30 -2.08
C PHE A 755 25.96 20.75 -1.60
N GLU A 756 26.87 21.48 -2.25
CA GLU A 756 27.03 22.92 -2.03
C GLU A 756 25.80 23.69 -2.56
N GLY A 757 24.93 24.15 -1.65
CA GLY A 757 23.85 25.08 -1.98
C GLY A 757 22.54 24.83 -1.23
N GLY A 758 22.27 25.63 -0.18
CA GLY A 758 20.93 26.10 0.19
C GLY A 758 19.81 25.10 0.54
N GLN A 759 20.04 23.79 0.67
CA GLN A 759 18.96 22.79 0.84
C GLN A 759 18.61 22.44 2.31
N SER A 760 18.73 23.38 3.25
CA SER A 760 18.46 23.11 4.68
C SER A 760 17.00 22.68 4.95
N GLU A 761 16.03 23.24 4.22
CA GLU A 761 14.61 22.86 4.33
C GLU A 761 14.33 21.44 3.79
N SER A 762 14.98 21.05 2.69
CA SER A 762 14.88 19.69 2.15
C SER A 762 15.44 18.67 3.16
N LEU A 763 16.60 18.97 3.76
CA LEU A 763 17.27 18.07 4.71
C LEU A 763 16.38 17.71 5.91
N ARG A 764 15.68 18.71 6.49
CA ARG A 764 14.72 18.48 7.58
C ARG A 764 13.61 17.52 7.15
N SER A 765 13.08 17.70 5.94
CA SER A 765 12.05 16.83 5.37
C SER A 765 12.54 15.39 5.15
N TYR A 766 13.78 15.20 4.66
CA TYR A 766 14.38 13.87 4.53
C TYR A 766 14.53 13.17 5.87
N VAL A 767 15.12 13.85 6.86
CA VAL A 767 15.34 13.28 8.21
C VAL A 767 14.00 12.87 8.84
N PHE A 768 12.98 13.72 8.73
CA PHE A 768 11.65 13.44 9.25
C PHE A 768 11.02 12.19 8.61
N VAL A 769 11.05 12.10 7.27
CA VAL A 769 10.47 10.96 6.54
C VAL A 769 11.22 9.66 6.84
N PHE A 770 12.56 9.69 6.93
CA PHE A 770 13.35 8.50 7.28
C PHE A 770 13.05 7.99 8.69
N LEU A 771 12.92 8.88 9.68
CA LEU A 771 12.53 8.51 11.05
C LEU A 771 11.17 7.82 11.07
N TYR A 772 10.22 8.27 10.25
CA TYR A 772 8.90 7.64 10.16
C TYR A 772 8.94 6.31 9.40
N MET A 773 9.77 6.19 8.35
CA MET A 773 9.92 4.95 7.57
C MET A 773 10.46 3.78 8.38
N THR A 774 11.16 4.00 9.50
CA THR A 774 11.66 2.94 10.39
C THR A 774 10.55 1.98 10.81
N GLY A 775 9.35 2.48 11.16
CA GLY A 775 8.21 1.65 11.57
C GLY A 775 7.69 0.72 10.46
N PRO A 776 7.23 1.26 9.32
CA PRO A 776 6.78 0.47 8.17
C PRO A 776 7.83 -0.54 7.71
N ILE A 777 9.11 -0.18 7.70
CA ILE A 777 10.18 -1.09 7.28
C ILE A 777 10.34 -2.25 8.25
N ASN A 778 10.41 -1.98 9.55
CA ASN A 778 10.48 -3.04 10.56
C ASN A 778 9.29 -4.01 10.47
N SER A 779 8.10 -3.49 10.17
CA SER A 779 6.91 -4.30 9.95
C SER A 779 6.99 -5.18 8.69
N ILE A 780 7.50 -4.65 7.57
CA ILE A 780 7.77 -5.42 6.35
C ILE A 780 8.78 -6.54 6.65
N LEU A 781 9.86 -6.23 7.37
CA LEU A 781 10.89 -7.20 7.73
C LEU A 781 10.32 -8.33 8.60
N ASN A 782 9.45 -8.00 9.56
CA ASN A 782 8.75 -8.97 10.40
C ASN A 782 7.70 -9.80 9.64
N THR A 783 7.25 -9.34 8.47
CA THR A 783 6.29 -10.06 7.64
C THR A 783 6.93 -11.22 6.89
N ILE A 784 8.22 -11.11 6.55
CA ILE A 784 8.97 -12.14 5.80
C ILE A 784 8.96 -13.51 6.50
N PRO A 785 9.41 -13.66 7.77
CA PRO A 785 9.43 -14.96 8.43
C PRO A 785 8.02 -15.56 8.57
N ASN A 786 7.01 -14.73 8.83
CA ASN A 786 5.61 -15.16 8.92
C ASN A 786 5.09 -15.67 7.56
N ALA A 787 5.47 -15.02 6.46
CA ALA A 787 5.13 -15.45 5.10
C ALA A 787 5.79 -16.79 4.74
N VAL A 788 7.05 -16.99 5.13
CA VAL A 788 7.78 -18.25 4.95
C VAL A 788 7.09 -19.39 5.72
N GLN A 789 6.74 -19.17 6.99
CA GLN A 789 6.02 -20.17 7.80
C GLN A 789 4.65 -20.52 7.21
N MET A 790 3.90 -19.52 6.74
CA MET A 790 2.62 -19.74 6.07
C MET A 790 2.78 -20.55 4.79
N LYS A 791 3.81 -20.25 3.97
CA LYS A 791 4.12 -20.98 2.74
C LYS A 791 4.45 -22.45 3.01
N ILE A 792 5.27 -22.74 4.02
CA ILE A 792 5.64 -24.12 4.40
C ILE A 792 4.39 -24.89 4.84
N SER A 793 3.59 -24.30 5.73
CA SER A 793 2.37 -24.94 6.24
C SER A 793 1.35 -25.20 5.13
N TRP A 794 1.17 -24.24 4.21
CA TRP A 794 0.30 -24.40 3.05
C TRP A 794 0.77 -25.49 2.10
N LYS A 795 2.08 -25.57 1.84
CA LYS A 795 2.66 -26.62 1.01
C LYS A 795 2.39 -28.00 1.62
N ARG A 796 2.60 -28.19 2.91
CA ARG A 796 2.34 -29.47 3.59
C ARG A 796 0.87 -29.89 3.54
N ILE A 797 -0.06 -28.95 3.70
CA ILE A 797 -1.50 -29.22 3.53
C ILE A 797 -1.82 -29.69 2.11
N LEU A 798 -1.23 -29.05 1.09
CA LEU A 798 -1.41 -29.46 -0.30
C LEU A 798 -0.78 -30.83 -0.57
N ASP A 799 0.45 -31.06 -0.12
CA ASP A 799 1.16 -32.33 -0.27
C ASP A 799 0.37 -33.46 0.40
N PHE A 800 -0.16 -33.25 1.61
CA PHE A 800 -1.01 -34.21 2.31
C PHE A 800 -2.36 -34.43 1.62
N SER A 801 -3.00 -33.35 1.15
CA SER A 801 -4.24 -33.46 0.35
C SER A 801 -4.01 -34.28 -0.92
N ASN A 802 -2.90 -34.07 -1.62
CA ASN A 802 -2.56 -34.79 -2.84
C ASN A 802 -2.25 -36.25 -2.52
N TYR A 803 -1.44 -36.51 -1.49
CA TYR A 803 -1.15 -37.85 -0.98
C TYR A 803 -2.44 -38.65 -0.68
N ILE A 804 -3.42 -38.07 0.01
CA ILE A 804 -4.72 -38.73 0.24
C ILE A 804 -5.50 -38.91 -1.06
N THR A 805 -5.46 -37.93 -1.96
CA THR A 805 -6.19 -38.01 -3.23
C THR A 805 -5.63 -39.11 -4.14
N GLU A 806 -4.32 -39.33 -4.13
CA GLU A 806 -3.65 -40.44 -4.84
C GLU A 806 -3.98 -41.80 -4.21
N LEU A 807 -4.23 -41.84 -2.90
CA LEU A 807 -4.62 -43.06 -2.18
C LEU A 807 -6.11 -43.37 -2.25
N GLY A 808 -6.94 -42.38 -2.57
CA GLY A 808 -8.38 -42.54 -2.75
C GLY A 808 -8.72 -43.28 -4.05
N ARG A 809 -9.72 -44.17 -4.00
CA ARG A 809 -10.34 -44.73 -5.21
C ARG A 809 -11.27 -43.70 -5.86
N GLU A 810 -11.60 -43.89 -7.14
CA GLU A 810 -12.78 -43.22 -7.72
C GLU A 810 -14.01 -43.59 -6.87
N PRO A 811 -14.87 -42.62 -6.52
CA PRO A 811 -16.06 -42.90 -5.73
C PRO A 811 -16.95 -43.91 -6.46
N TYR A 812 -17.34 -44.98 -5.76
CA TYR A 812 -18.28 -45.98 -6.27
C TYR A 812 -19.59 -45.29 -6.66
N LYS A 813 -19.97 -45.40 -7.94
CA LYS A 813 -21.19 -44.83 -8.54
C LYS A 813 -22.32 -45.86 -8.70
N GLY A 814 -22.27 -46.98 -7.96
CA GLY A 814 -23.34 -47.97 -8.01
C GLY A 814 -24.62 -47.46 -7.35
N GLU A 815 -25.77 -47.85 -7.88
CA GLU A 815 -27.05 -47.71 -7.17
C GLU A 815 -26.99 -48.58 -5.91
N VAL A 816 -27.36 -48.01 -4.75
CA VAL A 816 -27.45 -48.73 -3.48
C VAL A 816 -28.35 -49.96 -3.70
N LEU A 817 -27.76 -51.16 -3.66
CA LEU A 817 -28.51 -52.41 -3.70
C LEU A 817 -29.58 -52.38 -2.59
N ALA A 818 -30.85 -52.56 -2.98
CA ALA A 818 -31.92 -52.79 -2.01
C ALA A 818 -31.52 -53.96 -1.11
N LEU A 819 -31.68 -53.79 0.21
CA LEU A 819 -31.30 -54.80 1.21
C LEU A 819 -31.71 -56.21 0.75
N PRO A 820 -30.80 -57.19 0.72
CA PRO A 820 -31.11 -58.50 0.21
C PRO A 820 -32.23 -59.17 1.03
N SER A 821 -33.04 -59.98 0.34
CA SER A 821 -34.04 -60.90 0.88
C SER A 821 -33.55 -61.66 2.13
N PRO A 822 -34.46 -62.20 2.97
CA PRO A 822 -34.13 -62.89 4.23
C PRO A 822 -33.13 -64.08 4.12
N GLU A 823 -32.89 -64.60 2.91
CA GLU A 823 -31.88 -65.60 2.61
C GLU A 823 -30.63 -64.96 1.98
N LEU A 824 -29.56 -64.83 2.77
CA LEU A 824 -28.25 -64.30 2.38
C LEU A 824 -27.24 -65.42 2.15
N LYS A 825 -26.47 -65.32 1.06
CA LYS A 825 -25.36 -66.22 0.69
C LYS A 825 -24.14 -65.41 0.26
N LEU A 826 -23.05 -65.49 1.04
CA LEU A 826 -21.77 -64.85 0.76
C LEU A 826 -20.75 -65.90 0.31
N ASP A 827 -20.26 -65.78 -0.92
CA ASP A 827 -19.33 -66.73 -1.57
C ASP A 827 -17.98 -66.05 -1.86
N LEU A 828 -16.89 -66.60 -1.34
CA LEU A 828 -15.52 -66.22 -1.71
C LEU A 828 -15.02 -67.17 -2.80
N ARG A 829 -14.61 -66.62 -3.95
CA ARG A 829 -14.11 -67.39 -5.09
C ARG A 829 -12.64 -67.09 -5.35
N ALA A 830 -11.77 -67.99 -4.91
CA ALA A 830 -10.31 -67.90 -5.08
C ALA A 830 -9.74 -66.55 -4.62
N VAL A 831 -10.25 -66.03 -3.49
CA VAL A 831 -9.88 -64.72 -2.95
C VAL A 831 -8.45 -64.75 -2.42
N GLU A 832 -7.63 -63.81 -2.89
CA GLU A 832 -6.25 -63.64 -2.46
C GLU A 832 -5.95 -62.20 -2.06
N TYR A 833 -5.06 -62.06 -1.09
CA TYR A 833 -4.53 -60.77 -0.64
C TYR A 833 -3.06 -60.90 -0.29
N GLU A 834 -2.28 -59.86 -0.54
CA GLU A 834 -0.85 -59.81 -0.31
C GLU A 834 -0.49 -58.53 0.45
N TYR A 835 0.19 -58.69 1.59
CA TYR A 835 0.75 -57.55 2.31
C TYR A 835 2.02 -57.07 1.61
N GLN A 836 2.09 -55.78 1.27
CA GLN A 836 3.33 -55.17 0.79
C GLN A 836 4.22 -54.81 1.98
N GLY A 837 5.26 -55.61 2.24
CA GLY A 837 6.28 -55.31 3.24
C GLY A 837 7.37 -54.36 2.73
N GLU A 838 7.95 -53.54 3.60
CA GLU A 838 9.04 -52.60 3.26
C GLU A 838 10.36 -53.30 2.84
N ASN A 839 10.54 -54.58 3.16
CA ASN A 839 11.77 -55.35 2.95
C ASN A 839 11.68 -56.50 1.94
N GLY A 840 10.59 -56.58 1.14
CA GLY A 840 10.43 -57.60 0.08
C GLY A 840 9.96 -58.99 0.54
N GLU A 841 9.73 -59.21 1.84
CA GLU A 841 8.97 -60.36 2.34
C GLU A 841 7.46 -60.05 2.27
N ALA A 842 6.71 -60.84 1.51
CA ALA A 842 5.26 -60.67 1.35
C ALA A 842 4.52 -61.85 1.98
N PHE A 843 3.63 -61.57 2.93
CA PHE A 843 2.70 -62.56 3.46
C PHE A 843 1.43 -62.58 2.60
N ARG A 844 1.13 -63.75 2.03
CA ARG A 844 -0.03 -63.96 1.15
C ARG A 844 -1.10 -64.76 1.87
N VAL A 845 -2.33 -64.31 1.74
CA VAL A 845 -3.54 -65.00 2.23
C VAL A 845 -4.35 -65.39 1.00
N GLY A 846 -4.69 -66.67 0.85
CA GLY A 846 -5.40 -67.21 -0.30
C GLY A 846 -4.58 -68.16 -1.21
N PRO A 847 -5.20 -68.72 -2.25
CA PRO A 847 -6.59 -68.51 -2.67
C PRO A 847 -7.58 -69.15 -1.67
N ILE A 848 -8.50 -68.35 -1.14
CA ILE A 848 -9.56 -68.80 -0.23
C ILE A 848 -10.84 -69.06 -1.03
N GLN A 849 -11.44 -70.21 -0.77
CA GLN A 849 -12.75 -70.57 -1.29
C GLN A 849 -13.63 -71.05 -0.13
N CYS A 850 -14.59 -70.23 0.26
CA CYS A 850 -15.53 -70.56 1.34
C CYS A 850 -16.88 -69.85 1.13
N ARG A 851 -17.90 -70.38 1.79
CA ARG A 851 -19.30 -69.90 1.74
C ARG A 851 -19.82 -69.65 3.14
N PHE A 852 -20.59 -68.58 3.31
CA PHE A 852 -21.32 -68.24 4.54
C PHE A 852 -22.81 -68.02 4.20
N THR A 853 -23.71 -68.59 4.99
CA THR A 853 -25.16 -68.49 4.75
C THR A 853 -25.92 -67.92 5.95
N SER A 854 -27.11 -67.36 5.69
CA SER A 854 -28.02 -66.88 6.72
C SER A 854 -28.51 -68.02 7.63
N GLY A 855 -28.61 -67.77 8.93
CA GLY A 855 -29.01 -68.79 9.91
C GLY A 855 -27.94 -69.83 10.21
N GLU A 856 -26.67 -69.52 9.93
CA GLU A 856 -25.50 -70.38 10.17
C GLU A 856 -24.54 -69.72 11.18
N ILE A 857 -23.99 -70.52 12.10
CA ILE A 857 -22.88 -70.13 12.98
C ILE A 857 -21.59 -70.76 12.43
N VAL A 858 -20.65 -69.93 11.99
CA VAL A 858 -19.36 -70.35 11.44
C VAL A 858 -18.23 -69.94 12.37
N PHE A 859 -17.42 -70.91 12.80
CA PHE A 859 -16.20 -70.64 13.57
C PHE A 859 -14.97 -70.66 12.68
N ILE A 860 -14.11 -69.66 12.83
CA ILE A 860 -12.80 -69.58 12.18
C ILE A 860 -11.72 -69.80 13.24
N THR A 861 -10.91 -70.84 13.08
CA THR A 861 -9.84 -71.23 14.00
C THR A 861 -8.50 -71.33 13.27
N GLY A 862 -7.39 -71.43 14.01
CA GLY A 862 -6.02 -71.51 13.45
C GLY A 862 -4.97 -70.82 14.32
N GLY A 863 -3.69 -71.14 14.16
CA GLY A 863 -2.62 -70.53 14.96
C GLY A 863 -2.50 -69.00 14.83
N ASN A 864 -1.74 -68.36 15.71
CA ASN A 864 -1.36 -66.95 15.53
C ASN A 864 -0.59 -66.78 14.22
N GLY A 865 -0.92 -65.74 13.45
CA GLY A 865 -0.31 -65.50 12.13
C GLY A 865 -0.85 -66.37 10.99
N SER A 866 -1.91 -67.17 11.20
CA SER A 866 -2.48 -68.02 10.13
C SER A 866 -3.31 -67.28 9.08
N GLY A 867 -3.57 -65.97 9.26
CA GLY A 867 -4.34 -65.15 8.32
C GLY A 867 -5.81 -64.89 8.69
N LYS A 868 -6.27 -65.31 9.88
CA LYS A 868 -7.68 -65.15 10.34
C LYS A 868 -8.17 -63.72 10.28
N SER A 869 -7.44 -62.77 10.88
CA SER A 869 -7.81 -61.36 10.89
C SER A 869 -7.77 -60.73 9.49
N THR A 870 -6.87 -61.17 8.62
CA THR A 870 -6.84 -60.75 7.21
C THR A 870 -8.07 -61.24 6.47
N LEU A 871 -8.46 -62.52 6.64
CA LEU A 871 -9.71 -63.04 6.10
C LEU A 871 -10.91 -62.25 6.64
N ALA A 872 -10.93 -61.91 7.93
CA ALA A 872 -11.96 -61.09 8.55
C ALA A 872 -12.08 -59.70 7.90
N LYS A 873 -10.96 -59.05 7.59
CA LYS A 873 -10.93 -57.76 6.89
C LYS A 873 -11.38 -57.86 5.43
N LEU A 874 -11.10 -58.98 4.75
CA LEU A 874 -11.57 -59.23 3.38
C LEU A 874 -13.07 -59.46 3.31
N ILE A 875 -13.63 -60.31 4.20
CA ILE A 875 -15.07 -60.65 4.17
C ILE A 875 -15.98 -59.51 4.62
N THR A 876 -15.47 -58.56 5.40
CA THR A 876 -16.20 -57.36 5.83
C THR A 876 -16.05 -56.20 4.84
N GLY A 877 -15.23 -56.34 3.79
CA GLY A 877 -14.97 -55.28 2.83
C GLY A 877 -14.00 -54.19 3.32
N LEU A 878 -13.35 -54.35 4.48
CA LEU A 878 -12.29 -53.43 4.93
C LEU A 878 -11.05 -53.49 4.02
N TYR A 879 -10.73 -54.69 3.52
CA TYR A 879 -9.71 -54.93 2.50
C TYR A 879 -10.38 -55.37 1.19
N SER A 880 -9.71 -55.10 0.07
CA SER A 880 -10.12 -55.61 -1.24
C SER A 880 -9.23 -56.78 -1.67
N PRO A 881 -9.78 -57.83 -2.30
CA PRO A 881 -8.97 -58.89 -2.87
C PRO A 881 -8.06 -58.35 -3.99
N VAL A 882 -6.83 -58.87 -4.05
CA VAL A 882 -5.88 -58.63 -5.17
C VAL A 882 -6.23 -59.56 -6.34
N HIS A 883 -6.63 -60.79 -6.05
CA HIS A 883 -7.17 -61.76 -7.01
C HIS A 883 -8.41 -62.47 -6.45
N GLY A 884 -9.25 -63.00 -7.34
CA GLY A 884 -10.55 -63.61 -6.98
C GLY A 884 -11.68 -62.58 -6.84
N GLU A 885 -12.88 -63.06 -6.50
CA GLU A 885 -14.08 -62.24 -6.36
C GLU A 885 -14.91 -62.66 -5.13
N ILE A 886 -15.57 -61.69 -4.49
CA ILE A 886 -16.54 -61.91 -3.42
C ILE A 886 -17.93 -61.70 -4.01
N MET A 887 -18.80 -62.68 -3.81
CA MET A 887 -20.14 -62.72 -4.40
C MET A 887 -21.19 -62.73 -3.30
N MET A 888 -22.23 -61.92 -3.47
CA MET A 888 -23.40 -61.86 -2.61
C MET A 888 -24.62 -62.32 -3.42
N ASN A 889 -25.26 -63.41 -3.00
CA ASN A 889 -26.37 -64.06 -3.73
C ASN A 889 -26.06 -64.27 -5.23
N ASP A 890 -24.84 -64.76 -5.51
CA ASP A 890 -24.31 -65.02 -6.86
C ASP A 890 -24.12 -63.77 -7.75
N GLN A 891 -24.13 -62.56 -7.17
CA GLN A 891 -23.72 -61.30 -7.82
C GLN A 891 -22.43 -60.75 -7.20
N PRO A 892 -21.49 -60.17 -7.97
CA PRO A 892 -20.33 -59.49 -7.40
C PRO A 892 -20.77 -58.34 -6.51
N ILE A 893 -20.11 -58.17 -5.36
CA ILE A 893 -20.39 -57.09 -4.42
C ILE A 893 -19.15 -56.21 -4.22
N SER A 894 -19.35 -54.89 -4.15
CA SER A 894 -18.25 -53.98 -3.82
C SER A 894 -17.88 -54.07 -2.32
N PRO A 895 -16.63 -53.78 -1.94
CA PRO A 895 -16.24 -53.76 -0.53
C PRO A 895 -17.09 -52.79 0.32
N GLU A 896 -17.51 -51.66 -0.23
CA GLU A 896 -18.34 -50.66 0.45
C GLU A 896 -19.76 -51.19 0.73
N GLU A 897 -20.40 -51.80 -0.26
CA GLU A 897 -21.71 -52.45 -0.09
C GLU A 897 -21.63 -53.66 0.85
N LEU A 898 -20.52 -54.40 0.78
CA LEU A 898 -20.28 -55.55 1.65
C LEU A 898 -20.20 -55.10 3.11
N GLY A 899 -19.47 -54.02 3.41
CA GLY A 899 -19.36 -53.46 4.76
C GLY A 899 -20.70 -53.06 5.38
N GLU A 900 -21.65 -52.57 4.57
CA GLU A 900 -23.00 -52.20 5.05
C GLU A 900 -23.85 -53.39 5.53
N LEU A 901 -23.46 -54.62 5.20
CA LEU A 901 -24.13 -55.86 5.62
C LEU A 901 -23.61 -56.42 6.95
N PHE A 902 -22.49 -55.89 7.47
CA PHE A 902 -21.83 -56.42 8.65
C PHE A 902 -22.01 -55.55 9.88
N SER A 903 -22.17 -56.20 11.03
CA SER A 903 -21.79 -55.63 12.32
C SER A 903 -20.61 -56.43 12.86
N ALA A 904 -19.49 -55.75 13.13
CA ALA A 904 -18.23 -56.43 13.48
C ALA A 904 -17.65 -55.92 14.81
N ILE A 905 -17.11 -56.84 15.60
CA ILE A 905 -16.30 -56.55 16.78
C ILE A 905 -14.94 -57.20 16.60
N TYR A 906 -13.98 -56.38 16.16
CA TYR A 906 -12.58 -56.78 16.06
C TYR A 906 -11.91 -56.88 17.43
N SER A 907 -10.80 -57.61 17.50
CA SER A 907 -9.97 -57.68 18.72
C SER A 907 -9.50 -56.30 19.21
N ASP A 908 -9.26 -55.36 18.28
CA ASP A 908 -8.83 -53.97 18.49
C ASP A 908 -9.96 -52.92 18.31
N TYR A 909 -11.22 -53.30 18.55
CA TYR A 909 -12.40 -52.44 18.41
C TYR A 909 -12.30 -51.06 19.09
N TYR A 910 -12.99 -50.08 18.50
CA TYR A 910 -13.13 -48.73 19.04
C TYR A 910 -14.56 -48.47 19.54
N LEU A 911 -14.68 -47.76 20.67
CA LEU A 911 -15.97 -47.30 21.21
C LEU A 911 -16.05 -45.78 21.10
N PHE A 912 -16.95 -45.31 20.24
CA PHE A 912 -17.31 -43.90 20.17
C PHE A 912 -18.06 -43.48 21.43
N THR A 913 -18.08 -42.17 21.73
CA THR A 913 -18.88 -41.62 22.83
C THR A 913 -20.37 -41.54 22.49
N LYS A 914 -20.73 -41.69 21.21
CA LYS A 914 -22.10 -41.65 20.70
C LYS A 914 -22.38 -42.89 19.86
N MET A 915 -23.61 -43.39 19.91
CA MET A 915 -24.13 -44.43 19.02
C MET A 915 -24.40 -43.84 17.62
N TYR A 916 -23.63 -44.30 16.63
CA TYR A 916 -23.83 -43.97 15.23
C TYR A 916 -24.54 -45.14 14.53
N GLY A 917 -25.42 -44.87 13.56
CA GLY A 917 -26.15 -45.90 12.80
C GLY A 917 -27.33 -46.57 13.54
N ILE A 918 -27.45 -46.39 14.86
CA ILE A 918 -28.47 -47.05 15.68
C ILE A 918 -29.64 -46.11 16.02
N ASP A 919 -30.86 -46.55 15.74
CA ASP A 919 -32.08 -45.89 16.23
C ASP A 919 -32.33 -46.20 17.71
N HIS A 920 -31.70 -45.41 18.57
CA HIS A 920 -31.81 -45.53 20.02
C HIS A 920 -33.20 -45.15 20.55
N GLN A 921 -33.97 -44.33 19.84
CA GLN A 921 -35.27 -43.87 20.33
C GLN A 921 -36.30 -45.01 20.29
N SER A 922 -36.34 -45.78 19.20
CA SER A 922 -37.24 -46.94 19.10
C SER A 922 -36.76 -48.14 19.94
N LYS A 923 -35.46 -48.23 20.26
CA LYS A 923 -34.83 -49.37 20.94
C LYS A 923 -34.52 -49.16 22.43
N GLN A 924 -35.05 -48.10 23.06
CA GLN A 924 -34.73 -47.76 24.45
C GLN A 924 -35.00 -48.91 25.45
N ALA A 925 -36.12 -49.61 25.31
CA ALA A 925 -36.44 -50.75 26.19
C ALA A 925 -35.42 -51.90 26.05
N THR A 926 -34.97 -52.18 24.83
CA THR A 926 -33.93 -53.19 24.54
C THR A 926 -32.59 -52.76 25.12
N ILE A 927 -32.23 -51.48 24.99
CA ILE A 927 -31.03 -50.89 25.59
C ILE A 927 -31.04 -51.09 27.11
N ASP A 928 -32.12 -50.71 27.79
CA ASP A 928 -32.22 -50.83 29.25
C ASP A 928 -32.17 -52.29 29.73
N HIS A 929 -32.80 -53.19 28.96
CA HIS A 929 -32.76 -54.63 29.23
C HIS A 929 -31.33 -55.18 29.15
N TYR A 930 -30.62 -54.93 28.04
CA TYR A 930 -29.28 -55.48 27.84
C TYR A 930 -28.21 -54.76 28.66
N LEU A 931 -28.38 -53.48 29.03
CA LEU A 931 -27.49 -52.81 29.98
C LEU A 931 -27.50 -53.53 31.34
N LYS A 932 -28.68 -53.95 31.81
CA LYS A 932 -28.84 -54.78 33.01
C LYS A 932 -28.34 -56.21 32.81
N LYS A 933 -28.75 -56.86 31.71
CA LYS A 933 -28.36 -58.26 31.40
C LYS A 933 -26.85 -58.41 31.30
N LEU A 934 -26.17 -57.43 30.71
CA LEU A 934 -24.73 -57.38 30.57
C LEU A 934 -24.03 -56.78 31.80
N ARG A 935 -24.75 -56.38 32.87
CA ARG A 935 -24.20 -55.78 34.10
C ARG A 935 -23.29 -54.57 33.85
N ILE A 936 -23.76 -53.63 33.04
CA ILE A 936 -23.07 -52.36 32.72
C ILE A 936 -23.87 -51.14 33.23
N ASP A 937 -25.15 -51.31 33.54
CA ASP A 937 -26.12 -50.28 33.94
C ASP A 937 -25.72 -49.45 35.16
N GLU A 938 -24.95 -50.01 36.10
CA GLU A 938 -24.46 -49.28 37.28
C GLU A 938 -23.38 -48.22 36.95
N LYS A 939 -22.66 -48.38 35.84
CA LYS A 939 -21.53 -47.50 35.46
C LYS A 939 -21.79 -46.67 34.21
N LEU A 940 -22.77 -47.04 33.42
CA LEU A 940 -23.07 -46.43 32.13
C LEU A 940 -24.54 -46.05 32.06
N HIS A 941 -24.78 -44.79 31.71
CA HIS A 941 -26.09 -44.29 31.33
C HIS A 941 -26.02 -43.74 29.91
N ILE A 942 -27.14 -43.80 29.20
CA ILE A 942 -27.24 -43.39 27.81
C ILE A 942 -28.30 -42.30 27.70
N GLU A 943 -27.90 -41.11 27.25
CA GLU A 943 -28.81 -39.98 27.03
C GLU A 943 -28.69 -39.48 25.59
N ASN A 944 -29.80 -39.45 24.84
CA ASN A 944 -29.84 -39.03 23.43
C ASN A 944 -28.77 -39.72 22.55
N GLY A 945 -28.53 -41.00 22.84
CA GLY A 945 -27.53 -41.82 22.14
C GLY A 945 -26.08 -41.57 22.55
N ILE A 946 -25.81 -40.78 23.60
CA ILE A 946 -24.47 -40.45 24.12
C ILE A 946 -24.23 -41.22 25.42
N PHE A 947 -23.06 -41.85 25.53
CA PHE A 947 -22.61 -42.57 26.72
C PHE A 947 -22.11 -41.62 27.81
N SER A 948 -22.53 -41.82 29.06
CA SER A 948 -22.03 -41.06 30.21
C SER A 948 -20.52 -41.24 30.44
N THR A 949 -19.97 -42.39 30.05
CA THR A 949 -18.53 -42.68 30.10
C THR A 949 -18.16 -43.80 29.13
N THR A 950 -16.97 -43.72 28.52
CA THR A 950 -16.33 -44.83 27.80
C THR A 950 -15.19 -45.48 28.61
N LYS A 951 -14.90 -44.95 29.81
CA LYS A 951 -13.86 -45.42 30.72
C LYS A 951 -14.36 -46.63 31.53
N LEU A 952 -14.57 -47.75 30.85
CA LEU A 952 -15.00 -49.03 31.44
C LEU A 952 -13.84 -50.04 31.49
N SER A 953 -13.98 -51.12 32.27
CA SER A 953 -13.00 -52.23 32.23
C SER A 953 -12.99 -52.91 30.86
N THR A 954 -11.92 -53.61 30.48
CA THR A 954 -11.81 -54.26 29.15
C THR A 954 -13.01 -55.17 28.84
N GLY A 955 -13.41 -56.01 29.79
CA GLY A 955 -14.60 -56.87 29.64
C GLY A 955 -15.91 -56.10 29.55
N GLN A 956 -16.06 -54.99 30.30
CA GLN A 956 -17.25 -54.11 30.21
C GLN A 956 -17.30 -53.37 28.87
N ARG A 957 -16.15 -52.91 28.35
CA ARG A 957 -16.07 -52.29 27.02
C ARG A 957 -16.45 -53.28 25.91
N LYS A 958 -15.95 -54.53 25.97
CA LYS A 958 -16.32 -55.58 24.99
C LYS A 958 -17.81 -55.94 25.08
N ARG A 959 -18.39 -55.97 26.28
CA ARG A 959 -19.84 -56.15 26.48
C ARG A 959 -20.66 -54.97 25.93
N LEU A 960 -20.18 -53.73 26.10
CA LEU A 960 -20.83 -52.58 25.47
C LEU A 960 -20.76 -52.65 23.94
N ALA A 961 -19.61 -53.01 23.37
CA ALA A 961 -19.48 -53.24 21.92
C ALA A 961 -20.45 -54.32 21.42
N LEU A 962 -20.63 -55.39 22.22
CA LEU A 962 -21.60 -56.45 21.93
C LEU A 962 -23.05 -55.95 21.90
N LEU A 963 -23.44 -55.12 22.87
CA LEU A 963 -24.74 -54.45 22.88
C LEU A 963 -24.93 -53.58 21.63
N LEU A 964 -23.92 -52.78 21.26
CA LEU A 964 -24.01 -51.93 20.07
C LEU A 964 -24.17 -52.75 18.81
N SER A 965 -23.41 -53.84 18.68
CA SER A 965 -23.53 -54.76 17.55
C SER A 965 -24.94 -55.37 17.51
N TYR A 966 -25.47 -55.86 18.63
CA TYR A 966 -26.83 -56.40 18.71
C TYR A 966 -27.90 -55.39 18.26
N LEU A 967 -27.76 -54.12 18.63
CA LEU A 967 -28.70 -53.05 18.26
C LEU A 967 -28.61 -52.62 16.79
N ASP A 968 -27.49 -52.91 16.12
CA ASP A 968 -27.21 -52.55 14.72
C ASP A 968 -28.08 -53.35 13.73
N GLU A 969 -28.63 -54.50 14.15
CA GLU A 969 -29.58 -55.34 13.41
C GLU A 969 -29.15 -55.77 11.99
N LYS A 970 -27.85 -55.71 11.69
CA LYS A 970 -27.24 -56.15 10.43
C LYS A 970 -27.51 -57.63 10.12
N PRO A 971 -27.45 -58.08 8.85
CA PRO A 971 -27.68 -59.48 8.49
C PRO A 971 -26.49 -60.40 8.82
N ILE A 972 -25.27 -59.88 8.89
CA ILE A 972 -24.06 -60.66 9.19
C ILE A 972 -23.34 -60.08 10.41
N TYR A 973 -22.92 -60.94 11.33
CA TYR A 973 -22.18 -60.58 12.54
C TYR A 973 -20.80 -61.21 12.52
N LEU A 974 -19.76 -60.41 12.78
CA LEU A 974 -18.39 -60.89 12.92
C LEU A 974 -17.84 -60.61 14.32
N PHE A 975 -17.39 -61.65 15.01
CA PHE A 975 -16.80 -61.54 16.34
C PHE A 975 -15.37 -62.08 16.33
N ASP A 976 -14.38 -61.20 16.40
CA ASP A 976 -12.97 -61.56 16.44
C ASP A 976 -12.47 -61.68 17.88
N GLU A 977 -12.27 -62.91 18.36
CA GLU A 977 -11.77 -63.22 19.71
C GLU A 977 -12.52 -62.49 20.84
N TRP A 978 -13.83 -62.28 20.67
CA TRP A 978 -14.63 -61.53 21.63
C TRP A 978 -14.61 -62.17 23.02
N ALA A 979 -14.71 -63.49 23.08
CA ALA A 979 -14.78 -64.27 24.32
C ALA A 979 -13.47 -64.35 25.14
N ALA A 980 -12.32 -63.99 24.54
CA ALA A 980 -11.01 -64.19 25.15
C ALA A 980 -10.82 -63.42 26.48
N ASP A 981 -11.38 -62.20 26.58
CA ASP A 981 -11.27 -61.32 27.76
C ASP A 981 -12.51 -61.35 28.66
N GLN A 982 -13.41 -62.30 28.46
CA GLN A 982 -14.64 -62.45 29.25
C GLN A 982 -14.48 -63.49 30.34
N ASP A 983 -15.14 -63.25 31.48
CA ASP A 983 -15.29 -64.27 32.51
C ASP A 983 -16.18 -65.44 32.03
N PRO A 984 -16.11 -66.60 32.71
CA PRO A 984 -16.83 -67.81 32.28
C PRO A 984 -18.35 -67.62 32.13
N GLU A 985 -18.96 -66.75 32.93
CA GLU A 985 -20.42 -66.49 32.88
C GLU A 985 -20.79 -65.81 31.56
N PHE A 986 -20.12 -64.70 31.20
CA PHE A 986 -20.42 -64.00 29.95
C PHE A 986 -19.91 -64.73 28.70
N ARG A 987 -18.87 -65.55 28.84
CA ARG A 987 -18.44 -66.46 27.77
C ARG A 987 -19.51 -67.48 27.44
N ARG A 988 -20.09 -68.10 28.48
CA ARG A 988 -21.20 -69.03 28.35
C ARG A 988 -22.42 -68.35 27.75
N PHE A 989 -22.79 -67.16 28.24
CA PHE A 989 -23.86 -66.35 27.68
C PHE A 989 -23.65 -66.10 26.17
N PHE A 990 -22.43 -65.71 25.76
CA PHE A 990 -22.13 -65.48 24.36
C PHE A 990 -22.33 -66.74 23.51
N TYR A 991 -21.68 -67.85 23.86
CA TYR A 991 -21.73 -69.07 23.06
C TYR A 991 -23.08 -69.82 23.13
N GLU A 992 -23.66 -69.99 24.32
CA GLU A 992 -24.83 -70.84 24.54
C GLU A 992 -26.17 -70.09 24.44
N GLU A 993 -26.19 -68.76 24.59
CA GLU A 993 -27.44 -67.98 24.47
C GLU A 993 -27.41 -67.06 23.23
N LEU A 994 -26.40 -66.21 23.09
CA LEU A 994 -26.44 -65.13 22.11
C LEU A 994 -26.21 -65.59 20.67
N LEU A 995 -25.18 -66.42 20.40
CA LEU A 995 -24.96 -66.92 19.03
C LEU A 995 -26.17 -67.74 18.52
N PRO A 996 -26.77 -68.65 19.31
CA PRO A 996 -28.03 -69.29 18.95
C PRO A 996 -29.18 -68.30 18.72
N GLU A 997 -29.33 -67.27 19.56
CA GLU A 997 -30.36 -66.24 19.38
C GLU A 997 -30.22 -65.51 18.02
N PHE A 998 -28.99 -65.15 17.63
CA PHE A 998 -28.73 -64.56 16.32
C PHE A 998 -29.07 -65.53 15.18
N LYS A 999 -28.73 -66.80 15.33
CA LYS A 999 -29.05 -67.86 14.37
C LYS A 999 -30.57 -68.03 14.20
N GLU A 1000 -31.32 -68.10 15.29
CA GLU A 1000 -32.79 -68.19 15.30
C GLU A 1000 -33.46 -66.99 14.62
N LYS A 1001 -32.84 -65.81 14.73
CA LYS A 1001 -33.26 -64.59 14.02
C LYS A 1001 -32.87 -64.56 12.54
N GLY A 1002 -32.35 -65.67 11.99
CA GLY A 1002 -31.91 -65.77 10.61
C GLY A 1002 -30.75 -64.84 10.31
N LYS A 1003 -29.79 -64.70 11.24
CA LYS A 1003 -28.55 -63.95 11.02
C LYS A 1003 -27.41 -64.90 10.69
N CYS A 1004 -26.47 -64.46 9.85
CA CYS A 1004 -25.21 -65.16 9.63
C CYS A 1004 -24.21 -64.73 10.71
N VAL A 1005 -23.63 -65.68 11.43
CA VAL A 1005 -22.72 -65.38 12.55
C VAL A 1005 -21.36 -66.00 12.30
N ILE A 1006 -20.31 -65.18 12.27
CA ILE A 1006 -18.93 -65.58 12.04
C ILE A 1006 -18.13 -65.25 13.30
N ALA A 1007 -17.61 -66.25 13.99
CA ALA A 1007 -16.80 -66.05 15.20
C ALA A 1007 -15.39 -66.61 15.01
N ILE A 1008 -14.37 -65.75 15.15
CA ILE A 1008 -12.98 -66.19 15.22
C ILE A 1008 -12.68 -66.56 16.67
N THR A 1009 -12.36 -67.82 16.91
CA THR A 1009 -12.17 -68.33 18.28
C THR A 1009 -11.20 -69.50 18.36
N HIS A 1010 -10.59 -69.64 19.54
CA HIS A 1010 -9.75 -70.75 19.96
C HIS A 1010 -10.39 -71.59 21.08
N ASP A 1011 -11.64 -71.32 21.45
CA ASP A 1011 -12.35 -72.07 22.50
C ASP A 1011 -13.00 -73.34 21.92
N ASP A 1012 -12.19 -74.38 21.77
CA ASP A 1012 -12.54 -75.72 21.26
C ASP A 1012 -13.78 -76.34 21.95
N ARG A 1013 -13.95 -76.08 23.25
CA ARG A 1013 -15.10 -76.53 24.06
C ARG A 1013 -16.45 -76.21 23.42
N TYR A 1014 -16.54 -75.13 22.64
CA TYR A 1014 -17.78 -74.67 22.03
C TYR A 1014 -17.90 -74.98 20.54
N PHE A 1015 -16.92 -75.66 19.92
CA PHE A 1015 -16.93 -75.92 18.47
C PHE A 1015 -18.16 -76.73 18.01
N HIS A 1016 -18.74 -77.54 18.91
CA HIS A 1016 -19.97 -78.29 18.66
C HIS A 1016 -21.22 -77.40 18.44
N LEU A 1017 -21.17 -76.12 18.80
CA LEU A 1017 -22.25 -75.15 18.58
C LEU A 1017 -22.18 -74.48 17.20
N ALA A 1018 -21.04 -74.58 16.51
CA ALA A 1018 -20.91 -74.08 15.15
C ALA A 1018 -21.48 -75.08 14.16
N ASP A 1019 -22.20 -74.59 13.15
CA ASP A 1019 -22.63 -75.40 12.00
C ASP A 1019 -21.43 -75.79 11.13
N LYS A 1020 -20.42 -74.90 11.12
CA LYS A 1020 -19.24 -75.00 10.27
C LYS A 1020 -18.00 -74.49 11.01
N VAL A 1021 -16.91 -75.24 10.93
CA VAL A 1021 -15.60 -74.82 11.44
C VAL A 1021 -14.60 -74.75 10.30
N ILE A 1022 -13.99 -73.58 10.12
CA ILE A 1022 -12.97 -73.28 9.12
C ILE A 1022 -11.62 -73.15 9.85
N LYS A 1023 -10.68 -74.05 9.56
CA LYS A 1023 -9.32 -73.99 10.10
C LYS A 1023 -8.38 -73.34 9.09
N MET A 1024 -7.67 -72.30 9.53
CA MET A 1024 -6.65 -71.59 8.74
C MET A 1024 -5.24 -71.92 9.23
N GLU A 1025 -4.34 -72.21 8.29
CA GLU A 1025 -2.90 -72.37 8.53
C GLU A 1025 -2.12 -71.69 7.38
N ASN A 1026 -1.07 -70.92 7.72
CA ASN A 1026 -0.19 -70.24 6.76
C ASN A 1026 -0.91 -69.47 5.62
N GLY A 1027 -2.01 -68.78 5.93
CA GLY A 1027 -2.76 -67.98 4.96
C GLY A 1027 -3.74 -68.78 4.08
N GLN A 1028 -3.89 -70.08 4.29
CA GLN A 1028 -4.79 -70.96 3.54
C GLN A 1028 -5.85 -71.61 4.44
N VAL A 1029 -7.00 -71.96 3.87
CA VAL A 1029 -8.00 -72.80 4.52
C VAL A 1029 -7.59 -74.26 4.35
N VAL A 1030 -7.24 -74.92 5.45
CA VAL A 1030 -6.73 -76.31 5.44
C VAL A 1030 -7.79 -77.35 5.79
N GLU A 1031 -8.83 -76.95 6.52
CA GLU A 1031 -9.91 -77.84 6.94
C GLU A 1031 -11.24 -77.08 7.00
N GLU A 1032 -12.27 -77.63 6.36
CA GLU A 1032 -13.66 -77.14 6.43
C GLU A 1032 -14.54 -78.31 6.87
N SER A 1033 -15.02 -78.29 8.12
CA SER A 1033 -15.81 -79.38 8.69
C SER A 1033 -17.23 -78.91 9.05
N GLN A 1034 -18.24 -79.74 8.73
CA GLN A 1034 -19.61 -79.57 9.21
C GLN A 1034 -19.78 -80.24 10.58
N ALA A 1035 -20.58 -79.63 11.46
CA ALA A 1035 -20.75 -79.99 12.87
C ALA A 1035 -20.84 -81.50 13.18
N ASN A 1036 -21.44 -82.30 12.30
CA ASN A 1036 -21.63 -83.74 12.49
C ASN A 1036 -20.38 -84.62 12.21
N LYS A 1037 -19.20 -84.03 11.98
CA LYS A 1037 -17.94 -84.78 11.73
C LYS A 1037 -16.70 -84.21 12.42
N VAL A 1038 -16.83 -83.39 13.46
CA VAL A 1038 -15.67 -82.99 14.26
C VAL A 1038 -15.36 -84.12 15.26
N PRO A 1039 -14.22 -84.84 15.16
CA PRO A 1039 -13.88 -85.85 16.14
C PRO A 1039 -13.70 -85.20 17.50
N SER A 1040 -14.20 -85.82 18.56
CA SER A 1040 -14.09 -85.36 19.95
C SER A 1040 -12.66 -85.38 20.52
N ASN A 1041 -11.64 -85.40 19.67
CA ASN A 1041 -10.23 -85.32 20.04
C ASN A 1041 -9.60 -84.13 19.30
N TYR A 1042 -9.80 -82.95 19.87
CA TYR A 1042 -8.87 -81.83 19.80
C TYR A 1042 -8.51 -81.45 21.23
#